data_AF-A0ABC8KY52-F1
#
_entry.id   AF-A0ABC8KY52-F1
#
_cell.length_a   1.000
_cell.length_b   1.000
_cell.length_c   1.000
_cell.angle_alpha   90.00
_cell.angle_beta   90.00
_cell.angle_gamma   90.00
#
_symmetry.space_group_name_H-M   'P 1'
#
loop_
_entity.id
_entity.type
_entity.pdbx_description
1 polymer ?
#
loop_
_entity_poly.entity_id
_entity_poly.type
_entity_poly.pdbx_seq_one_letter_code
_entity_poly.pdbx_strand_id
1 'polypeptide(L)'
;MSKKVGAMGGNMGAEFDDGVFDGVKKITVAIEGSPSDCISYIKIDYGKDGKLDSREHGTIRGELKEFSVDYPNEYIVSVGGSYDQVQSYEAVLIKSLIFKTNTGKTSPVFGVTTGTELMLEGNNGGKLLGLFGRSDKALDAIGAYFDTGSLGGVAPLGGKNGADFDDAYFGPLGGIKGTPFDDGVFDGVKSITVGADEFSIIYIKIEYEKCGKVEIREHGTNRGELGTFSVDYPKDNITAIGGSYNHIFNYDTTLITSLYFTTSKGYTSPLFGKTKGADFELKADKRGGKLLGFFGRSGQALDAIGAYFGPPEGVGLRGGIHGEAFDDGIFIGVKKITVGIEGNPYNCISYIKVEYEKDRKVETREHGTIRGELKEFSVDYPNEYITSVGGSYDHVAQYYGTVLIKSLIFKTNTGRTSTVLGGVTASGKPAGREFLLKGKRGEKLLGFFGRSGQALDAIGAYFGPLDEKEIMSKKVGDMGGNMGGAFDDGVFDGVKKITVAIEGSPFNCISYIKIEYEKDGKLDSREHGTIRGELKEFSVDYPNEYIVSVGGSYEHVQSYESVLIKSLIFKTNTGKASPVLGGTTSCGKPAGTEFMLEGKNGGKLLGFFGRSGQALDAIGAYFDTGSLGGVAPLGGKNGAAFDDGVFEGVTKITVGKEGSPFNCISYIKIDYEKDGKVESREHGTIRGELQEFLVDYPNEYITSVGGSYDHVEYYETVLIKTLFFKTNTGKTSPVLGGTKAGTEFMLENKYGEKLLGFFGRSGQALDAIGAYFGSPGGVGPRGGIHGDAFDDGIFIGVKKITVAIEGFPYNCISYIKIEYEKDRKVETREHGTIRGELKEFSVDYPNEYITSVGGSYGHVRYYETVLIKSLIFKTNTRRTSPVLGDATASGKPAGTEFLLEGKRGEKLLGFFGRSGQALDAIGAYFGPLGGIKGTPFDDGVFDGVKSITVGADEFSITYIKIEYEKCGKVEIREHGTNRGELGTFTVDYPKDCITAVGGSYNHIFNYDTTLITSLYFTTSKGYTSPLFGKTKGIDFELKGENGEKLLGIYGRGGTAIDAIGAYF
;
A
#
# COMPACT_ATOMS: atom_id res chain seq x y z
N MET A 1 -17.42 -14.90 -2.66
CA MET A 1 -17.45 -13.48 -3.12
C MET A 1 -18.10 -13.48 -4.49
N SER A 2 -18.82 -12.44 -4.88
CA SER A 2 -19.40 -12.33 -6.23
C SER A 2 -18.78 -11.18 -7.02
N LYS A 3 -18.58 -11.37 -8.32
CA LYS A 3 -18.18 -10.34 -9.29
C LYS A 3 -19.41 -9.94 -10.10
N LYS A 4 -19.70 -8.64 -10.13
CA LYS A 4 -20.74 -8.05 -10.99
C LYS A 4 -20.17 -7.81 -12.39
N VAL A 5 -20.76 -8.41 -13.42
CA VAL A 5 -20.43 -8.21 -14.83
C VAL A 5 -21.50 -7.31 -15.44
N GLY A 6 -21.08 -6.18 -16.03
CA GLY A 6 -21.97 -5.11 -16.50
C GLY A 6 -23.08 -5.59 -17.45
N ALA A 7 -24.23 -4.93 -17.42
CA ALA A 7 -25.36 -5.27 -18.26
C ALA A 7 -25.12 -4.87 -19.73
N MET A 8 -25.54 -5.73 -20.66
CA MET A 8 -25.49 -5.51 -22.11
C MET A 8 -26.92 -5.49 -22.65
N GLY A 9 -27.22 -4.57 -23.57
CA GLY A 9 -28.55 -4.38 -24.17
C GLY A 9 -28.95 -2.91 -24.28
N GLY A 10 -30.27 -2.67 -24.32
CA GLY A 10 -30.87 -1.35 -24.38
C GLY A 10 -30.95 -0.63 -23.03
N ASN A 11 -31.08 0.70 -23.10
CA ASN A 11 -31.17 1.56 -21.92
C ASN A 11 -32.62 1.89 -21.51
N MET A 12 -33.62 1.28 -22.15
CA MET A 12 -35.03 1.41 -21.80
C MET A 12 -35.44 0.35 -20.76
N GLY A 13 -36.69 0.34 -20.32
CA GLY A 13 -37.19 -0.60 -19.30
C GLY A 13 -36.90 -0.19 -17.86
N ALA A 14 -37.67 -0.73 -16.91
CA ALA A 14 -37.39 -0.63 -15.48
C ALA A 14 -36.18 -1.50 -15.09
N GLU A 15 -35.34 -0.99 -14.18
CA GLU A 15 -34.20 -1.74 -13.66
C GLU A 15 -34.65 -2.87 -12.75
N PHE A 16 -33.99 -4.02 -12.87
CA PHE A 16 -34.14 -5.13 -11.94
C PHE A 16 -32.77 -5.63 -11.47
N ASP A 17 -32.71 -6.14 -10.24
CA ASP A 17 -31.55 -6.81 -9.68
C ASP A 17 -32.05 -7.94 -8.77
N ASP A 18 -31.75 -9.18 -9.14
CA ASP A 18 -32.18 -10.35 -8.38
C ASP A 18 -31.43 -10.48 -7.04
N GLY A 19 -30.24 -9.89 -6.95
CA GLY A 19 -29.27 -10.13 -5.88
C GLY A 19 -28.41 -11.37 -6.11
N VAL A 20 -27.77 -11.86 -5.05
CA VAL A 20 -26.83 -12.98 -5.07
C VAL A 20 -27.43 -14.19 -4.37
N PHE A 21 -27.38 -15.36 -5.01
CA PHE A 21 -27.92 -16.65 -4.54
C PHE A 21 -26.86 -17.76 -4.57
N ASP A 22 -27.21 -18.96 -4.09
CA ASP A 22 -26.29 -20.11 -4.04
C ASP A 22 -26.04 -20.74 -5.42
N GLY A 23 -26.88 -20.44 -6.42
CA GLY A 23 -26.74 -20.88 -7.81
C GLY A 23 -28.09 -21.09 -8.51
N VAL A 24 -28.05 -21.32 -9.82
CA VAL A 24 -29.24 -21.47 -10.67
C VAL A 24 -29.62 -22.95 -10.82
N LYS A 25 -30.91 -23.26 -10.64
CA LYS A 25 -31.47 -24.61 -10.84
C LYS A 25 -32.23 -24.74 -12.17
N LYS A 26 -32.93 -23.68 -12.57
CA LYS A 26 -33.75 -23.70 -13.78
C LYS A 26 -33.89 -22.29 -14.35
N ILE A 27 -33.93 -22.21 -15.67
CA ILE A 27 -34.21 -20.99 -16.43
C ILE A 27 -35.41 -21.25 -17.33
N THR A 28 -36.35 -20.31 -17.36
CA THR A 28 -37.49 -20.31 -18.28
C THR A 28 -37.49 -18.99 -19.05
N VAL A 29 -37.56 -19.06 -20.37
CA VAL A 29 -37.48 -17.89 -21.27
C VAL A 29 -38.69 -17.89 -22.21
N ALA A 30 -39.37 -16.76 -22.38
CA ALA A 30 -40.39 -16.59 -23.42
C ALA A 30 -39.82 -15.84 -24.63
N ILE A 31 -40.09 -16.36 -25.82
CA ILE A 31 -39.62 -15.82 -27.09
C ILE A 31 -40.82 -15.29 -27.87
N GLU A 32 -40.85 -13.98 -28.10
CA GLU A 32 -41.82 -13.35 -28.99
C GLU A 32 -41.32 -13.45 -30.44
N GLY A 33 -42.03 -14.20 -31.29
CA GLY A 33 -41.65 -14.39 -32.69
C GLY A 33 -41.86 -13.16 -33.57
N SER A 34 -41.69 -13.34 -34.88
CA SER A 34 -41.84 -12.28 -35.89
C SER A 34 -43.14 -11.47 -35.73
N PRO A 35 -43.09 -10.14 -35.84
CA PRO A 35 -41.94 -9.35 -36.32
C PRO A 35 -40.95 -8.90 -35.24
N SER A 36 -41.19 -9.22 -33.97
CA SER A 36 -40.38 -8.72 -32.84
C SER A 36 -39.08 -9.52 -32.66
N ASP A 37 -39.15 -10.86 -32.78
CA ASP A 37 -38.04 -11.80 -32.62
C ASP A 37 -37.16 -11.47 -31.40
N CYS A 38 -37.76 -11.28 -30.22
CA CYS A 38 -37.08 -10.84 -29.00
C CYS A 38 -37.42 -11.70 -27.78
N ILE A 39 -36.59 -11.60 -26.74
CA ILE A 39 -36.84 -12.20 -25.44
C ILE A 39 -37.83 -11.32 -24.69
N SER A 40 -39.05 -11.80 -24.52
CA SER A 40 -40.10 -11.01 -23.87
C SER A 40 -40.13 -11.23 -22.35
N TYR A 41 -39.65 -12.39 -21.87
CA TYR A 41 -39.68 -12.78 -20.46
C TYR A 41 -38.53 -13.72 -20.11
N ILE A 42 -38.02 -13.59 -18.88
CA ILE A 42 -37.09 -14.53 -18.26
C ILE A 42 -37.48 -14.78 -16.80
N LYS A 43 -37.43 -16.05 -16.39
CA LYS A 43 -37.55 -16.49 -15.01
C LYS A 43 -36.38 -17.37 -14.63
N ILE A 44 -35.84 -17.12 -13.45
CA ILE A 44 -34.75 -17.91 -12.87
C ILE A 44 -35.21 -18.50 -11.54
N ASP A 45 -35.04 -19.80 -11.38
CA ASP A 45 -35.21 -20.50 -10.11
C ASP A 45 -33.82 -20.67 -9.45
N TYR A 46 -33.58 -19.91 -8.40
CA TYR A 46 -32.35 -19.92 -7.62
C TYR A 46 -32.42 -20.86 -6.40
N GLY A 47 -31.29 -21.41 -5.99
CA GLY A 47 -31.11 -22.00 -4.67
C GLY A 47 -30.72 -20.96 -3.63
N LYS A 48 -31.37 -20.95 -2.45
CA LYS A 48 -30.99 -20.12 -1.30
C LYS A 48 -31.22 -20.87 0.00
N ASP A 49 -30.16 -21.14 0.76
CA ASP A 49 -30.20 -21.84 2.06
C ASP A 49 -30.96 -23.19 1.98
N GLY A 50 -30.79 -23.91 0.86
CA GLY A 50 -31.49 -25.17 0.59
C GLY A 50 -32.96 -25.05 0.12
N LYS A 51 -33.51 -23.83 -0.01
CA LYS A 51 -34.84 -23.55 -0.57
C LYS A 51 -34.77 -23.03 -2.02
N LEU A 52 -35.90 -22.98 -2.72
CA LEU A 52 -36.04 -22.46 -4.07
C LEU A 52 -36.66 -21.05 -4.02
N ASP A 53 -36.00 -20.07 -4.64
CA ASP A 53 -36.47 -18.68 -4.76
C ASP A 53 -36.52 -18.32 -6.25
N SER A 54 -37.67 -17.82 -6.73
CA SER A 54 -37.90 -17.54 -8.14
C SER A 54 -37.96 -16.04 -8.39
N ARG A 55 -37.25 -15.57 -9.42
CA ARG A 55 -37.31 -14.19 -9.91
C ARG A 55 -37.75 -14.18 -11.36
N GLU A 56 -38.54 -13.18 -11.75
CA GLU A 56 -39.10 -13.08 -13.09
C GLU A 56 -39.12 -11.63 -13.59
N HIS A 57 -38.82 -11.47 -14.88
CA HIS A 57 -38.63 -10.17 -15.54
C HIS A 57 -39.23 -10.18 -16.94
N GLY A 58 -39.85 -9.08 -17.34
CA GLY A 58 -40.55 -8.95 -18.63
C GLY A 58 -41.99 -9.47 -18.61
N THR A 59 -42.58 -9.65 -19.79
CA THR A 59 -43.96 -10.13 -19.98
C THR A 59 -43.97 -11.40 -20.83
N ILE A 60 -44.70 -12.43 -20.39
CA ILE A 60 -44.82 -13.69 -21.16
C ILE A 60 -45.58 -13.42 -22.47
N ARG A 61 -44.86 -13.45 -23.60
CA ARG A 61 -45.38 -13.30 -24.96
C ARG A 61 -44.66 -14.33 -25.85
N GLY A 62 -45.43 -15.23 -26.47
CA GLY A 62 -44.87 -16.29 -27.31
C GLY A 62 -44.53 -17.58 -26.56
N GLU A 63 -43.60 -18.37 -27.11
CA GLU A 63 -43.31 -19.73 -26.64
C GLU A 63 -42.37 -19.71 -25.43
N LEU A 64 -42.75 -20.45 -24.37
CA LEU A 64 -41.90 -20.68 -23.20
C LEU A 64 -40.99 -21.89 -23.44
N LYS A 65 -39.69 -21.69 -23.23
CA LYS A 65 -38.70 -22.76 -23.26
C LYS A 65 -37.92 -22.78 -21.95
N GLU A 66 -37.49 -23.97 -21.56
CA GLU A 66 -36.86 -24.19 -20.26
C GLU A 66 -35.47 -24.83 -20.40
N PHE A 67 -34.58 -24.50 -19.47
CA PHE A 67 -33.27 -25.12 -19.31
C PHE A 67 -33.04 -25.47 -17.85
N SER A 68 -32.90 -26.75 -17.56
CA SER A 68 -32.62 -27.28 -16.22
C SER A 68 -31.14 -27.53 -16.01
N VAL A 69 -30.65 -27.16 -14.84
CA VAL A 69 -29.27 -27.29 -14.38
C VAL A 69 -29.23 -28.32 -13.25
N ASP A 70 -28.37 -29.32 -13.34
CA ASP A 70 -28.20 -30.38 -12.32
C ASP A 70 -27.46 -29.89 -11.07
N TYR A 71 -28.06 -28.92 -10.37
CA TYR A 71 -27.49 -28.26 -9.20
C TYR A 71 -27.47 -29.20 -7.96
N PRO A 72 -26.37 -29.27 -7.17
CA PRO A 72 -25.22 -28.36 -7.16
C PRO A 72 -24.01 -28.79 -8.02
N ASN A 73 -24.06 -29.97 -8.65
CA ASN A 73 -22.92 -30.54 -9.38
C ASN A 73 -22.68 -29.84 -10.73
N GLU A 74 -23.76 -29.38 -11.34
CA GLU A 74 -23.77 -28.56 -12.52
C GLU A 74 -24.17 -27.12 -12.17
N TYR A 75 -23.48 -26.15 -12.74
CA TYR A 75 -23.78 -24.73 -12.58
C TYR A 75 -23.42 -23.94 -13.83
N ILE A 76 -24.12 -22.83 -14.07
CA ILE A 76 -23.90 -21.97 -15.23
C ILE A 76 -22.61 -21.17 -15.03
N VAL A 77 -21.76 -21.11 -16.06
CA VAL A 77 -20.47 -20.39 -16.07
C VAL A 77 -20.46 -19.21 -17.03
N SER A 78 -21.39 -19.17 -17.99
CA SER A 78 -21.57 -18.02 -18.88
C SER A 78 -23.00 -17.86 -19.38
N VAL A 79 -23.35 -16.60 -19.68
CA VAL A 79 -24.58 -16.18 -20.35
C VAL A 79 -24.19 -15.46 -21.64
N GLY A 80 -24.49 -16.05 -22.79
CA GLY A 80 -24.28 -15.44 -24.10
C GLY A 80 -25.61 -15.05 -24.76
N GLY A 81 -25.54 -14.39 -25.91
CA GLY A 81 -26.73 -14.02 -26.67
C GLY A 81 -26.48 -12.92 -27.69
N SER A 82 -27.56 -12.25 -28.09
CA SER A 82 -27.49 -11.05 -28.94
C SER A 82 -28.59 -10.06 -28.61
N TYR A 83 -28.39 -8.80 -28.96
CA TYR A 83 -29.36 -7.72 -28.82
C TYR A 83 -29.33 -6.78 -30.03
N ASP A 84 -30.49 -6.20 -30.38
CA ASP A 84 -30.62 -5.29 -31.52
C ASP A 84 -31.83 -4.37 -31.39
N GLN A 85 -31.91 -3.36 -32.27
CA GLN A 85 -33.06 -2.51 -32.43
C GLN A 85 -34.27 -3.31 -32.95
N VAL A 86 -35.36 -3.32 -32.18
CA VAL A 86 -36.63 -3.98 -32.54
C VAL A 86 -37.66 -2.91 -32.89
N GLN A 87 -38.02 -2.81 -34.18
CA GLN A 87 -38.88 -1.74 -34.69
C GLN A 87 -40.28 -1.72 -34.07
N SER A 88 -40.87 -2.88 -33.77
CA SER A 88 -42.20 -2.98 -33.14
C SER A 88 -42.25 -2.42 -31.70
N TYR A 89 -41.09 -2.32 -31.04
CA TYR A 89 -40.94 -1.79 -29.69
C TYR A 89 -40.23 -0.42 -29.66
N GLU A 90 -39.73 0.06 -30.80
CA GLU A 90 -38.89 1.25 -30.93
C GLU A 90 -37.68 1.26 -29.96
N ALA A 91 -37.22 0.08 -29.52
CA ALA A 91 -36.19 -0.08 -28.48
C ALA A 91 -35.13 -1.12 -28.87
N VAL A 92 -33.95 -1.04 -28.25
CA VAL A 92 -32.92 -2.07 -28.31
C VAL A 92 -33.28 -3.16 -27.29
N LEU A 93 -33.52 -4.38 -27.75
CA LEU A 93 -33.95 -5.50 -26.91
C LEU A 93 -33.02 -6.71 -27.05
N ILE A 94 -33.00 -7.56 -26.03
CA ILE A 94 -32.35 -8.87 -26.10
C ILE A 94 -33.10 -9.73 -27.12
N LYS A 95 -32.39 -10.19 -28.16
CA LYS A 95 -32.90 -11.01 -29.27
C LYS A 95 -32.67 -12.49 -29.03
N SER A 96 -31.56 -12.83 -28.38
CA SER A 96 -31.27 -14.22 -28.02
C SER A 96 -30.50 -14.38 -26.70
N LEU A 97 -30.64 -15.55 -26.08
CA LEU A 97 -29.88 -15.98 -24.90
C LEU A 97 -29.41 -17.43 -25.05
N ILE A 98 -28.22 -17.72 -24.54
CA ILE A 98 -27.65 -19.07 -24.44
C ILE A 98 -26.88 -19.20 -23.13
N PHE A 99 -26.99 -20.34 -22.46
CA PHE A 99 -26.35 -20.59 -21.17
C PHE A 99 -25.40 -21.78 -21.29
N LYS A 100 -24.20 -21.67 -20.71
CA LYS A 100 -23.22 -22.75 -20.67
C LYS A 100 -22.89 -23.12 -19.23
N THR A 101 -22.75 -24.41 -18.94
CA THR A 101 -22.45 -24.94 -17.60
C THR A 101 -21.00 -25.39 -17.46
N ASN A 102 -20.55 -25.59 -16.22
CA ASN A 102 -19.21 -26.12 -15.87
C ASN A 102 -18.96 -27.54 -16.40
N THR A 103 -19.99 -28.32 -16.69
CA THR A 103 -19.88 -29.66 -17.29
C THR A 103 -19.74 -29.61 -18.81
N GLY A 104 -19.82 -28.41 -19.42
CA GLY A 104 -19.79 -28.22 -20.86
C GLY A 104 -21.15 -28.35 -21.56
N LYS A 105 -22.24 -28.56 -20.81
CA LYS A 105 -23.60 -28.53 -21.34
C LYS A 105 -23.99 -27.11 -21.75
N THR A 106 -24.62 -26.98 -22.91
CA THR A 106 -25.12 -25.70 -23.43
C THR A 106 -26.64 -25.78 -23.59
N SER A 107 -27.35 -24.72 -23.21
CA SER A 107 -28.79 -24.62 -23.46
C SER A 107 -29.08 -24.55 -24.95
N PRO A 108 -30.33 -24.83 -25.38
CA PRO A 108 -30.80 -24.35 -26.67
C PRO A 108 -30.61 -22.82 -26.75
N VAL A 109 -30.40 -22.32 -27.97
CA VAL A 109 -30.51 -20.87 -28.21
C VAL A 109 -31.97 -20.47 -28.01
N PHE A 110 -32.20 -19.59 -27.06
CA PHE A 110 -33.49 -18.94 -26.87
C PHE A 110 -33.52 -17.72 -27.78
N GLY A 111 -34.49 -17.61 -28.68
CA GLY A 111 -34.64 -16.46 -29.58
C GLY A 111 -33.86 -16.59 -30.90
N VAL A 112 -33.57 -15.44 -31.53
CA VAL A 112 -32.92 -15.35 -32.84
C VAL A 112 -31.59 -14.62 -32.69
N THR A 113 -30.49 -15.26 -33.11
CA THR A 113 -29.13 -14.70 -33.00
C THR A 113 -28.85 -13.71 -34.12
N THR A 114 -29.49 -12.53 -34.04
CA THR A 114 -29.24 -11.37 -34.91
C THR A 114 -28.88 -10.15 -34.06
N GLY A 115 -28.10 -9.23 -34.64
CA GLY A 115 -27.65 -8.00 -33.98
C GLY A 115 -26.27 -8.08 -33.34
N THR A 116 -26.06 -7.30 -32.27
CA THR A 116 -24.81 -7.23 -31.52
C THR A 116 -24.73 -8.39 -30.52
N GLU A 117 -23.60 -9.10 -30.49
CA GLU A 117 -23.36 -10.21 -29.56
C GLU A 117 -23.18 -9.70 -28.12
N LEU A 118 -23.72 -10.45 -27.16
CA LEU A 118 -23.47 -10.25 -25.74
C LEU A 118 -22.86 -11.52 -25.13
N MET A 119 -21.90 -11.34 -24.23
CA MET A 119 -21.26 -12.42 -23.48
C MET A 119 -20.95 -11.97 -22.06
N LEU A 120 -21.46 -12.70 -21.08
CA LEU A 120 -21.24 -12.47 -19.65
C LEU A 120 -20.57 -13.70 -19.06
N GLU A 121 -19.34 -13.55 -18.58
CA GLU A 121 -18.56 -14.62 -17.95
C GLU A 121 -17.80 -14.12 -16.71
N GLY A 122 -17.71 -14.98 -15.70
CA GLY A 122 -16.88 -14.75 -14.52
C GLY A 122 -15.43 -15.15 -14.78
N ASN A 123 -14.47 -14.47 -14.12
CA ASN A 123 -13.07 -14.92 -14.15
C ASN A 123 -12.99 -16.36 -13.60
N ASN A 124 -12.20 -17.23 -14.23
CA ASN A 124 -11.93 -18.62 -13.79
C ASN A 124 -13.15 -19.57 -13.79
N GLY A 125 -14.17 -19.34 -14.63
CA GLY A 125 -15.31 -20.27 -14.73
C GLY A 125 -16.23 -20.25 -13.51
N GLY A 126 -16.34 -19.10 -12.84
CA GLY A 126 -17.19 -18.90 -11.68
C GLY A 126 -18.66 -19.25 -11.92
N LYS A 127 -19.34 -19.73 -10.88
CA LYS A 127 -20.76 -20.08 -10.90
C LYS A 127 -21.65 -18.83 -11.01
N LEU A 128 -22.67 -18.83 -11.87
CA LEU A 128 -23.69 -17.78 -11.95
C LEU A 128 -24.52 -17.79 -10.66
N LEU A 129 -24.50 -16.67 -9.95
CA LEU A 129 -25.16 -16.47 -8.66
C LEU A 129 -26.42 -15.59 -8.75
N GLY A 130 -26.57 -14.79 -9.81
CA GLY A 130 -27.71 -13.89 -9.96
C GLY A 130 -27.68 -13.10 -11.27
N LEU A 131 -28.82 -12.53 -11.65
CA LEU A 131 -28.96 -11.65 -12.81
C LEU A 131 -29.46 -10.26 -12.38
N PHE A 132 -29.09 -9.25 -13.15
CA PHE A 132 -29.63 -7.91 -13.05
C PHE A 132 -29.76 -7.34 -14.47
N GLY A 133 -30.52 -6.27 -14.67
CA GLY A 133 -30.76 -5.76 -16.01
C GLY A 133 -31.88 -4.74 -16.07
N ARG A 134 -32.53 -4.69 -17.23
CA ARG A 134 -33.67 -3.81 -17.48
C ARG A 134 -34.76 -4.56 -18.24
N SER A 135 -36.01 -4.41 -17.82
CA SER A 135 -37.16 -5.01 -18.51
C SER A 135 -38.46 -4.26 -18.20
N ASP A 136 -39.33 -4.12 -19.20
CA ASP A 136 -40.75 -3.80 -19.02
C ASP A 136 -41.64 -4.82 -19.77
N LYS A 137 -41.97 -4.52 -21.03
CA LYS A 137 -42.76 -5.40 -21.90
C LYS A 137 -41.93 -6.53 -22.52
N ALA A 138 -40.62 -6.32 -22.60
CA ALA A 138 -39.61 -7.25 -23.07
C ALA A 138 -38.31 -7.05 -22.28
N LEU A 139 -37.30 -7.90 -22.51
CA LEU A 139 -36.00 -7.78 -21.86
C LEU A 139 -35.12 -6.79 -22.64
N ASP A 140 -34.85 -5.63 -22.06
CA ASP A 140 -34.05 -4.57 -22.67
C ASP A 140 -32.55 -4.86 -22.51
N ALA A 141 -32.10 -5.18 -21.30
CA ALA A 141 -30.70 -5.47 -20.99
C ALA A 141 -30.53 -6.55 -19.92
N ILE A 142 -29.38 -7.24 -19.95
CA ILE A 142 -29.03 -8.31 -19.00
C ILE A 142 -27.57 -8.23 -18.59
N GLY A 143 -27.32 -8.39 -17.29
CA GLY A 143 -26.03 -8.47 -16.60
C GLY A 143 -26.06 -9.60 -15.56
N ALA A 144 -24.90 -9.96 -15.01
CA ALA A 144 -24.76 -11.17 -14.20
C ALA A 144 -23.83 -10.99 -12.99
N TYR A 145 -24.12 -11.73 -11.91
CA TYR A 145 -23.23 -11.95 -10.78
C TYR A 145 -22.61 -13.34 -10.88
N PHE A 146 -21.29 -13.45 -10.90
CA PHE A 146 -20.56 -14.72 -10.87
C PHE A 146 -19.80 -14.90 -9.56
N ASP A 147 -19.70 -16.12 -9.05
CA ASP A 147 -18.85 -16.48 -7.93
C ASP A 147 -17.38 -16.28 -8.29
N THR A 148 -16.60 -15.76 -7.34
CA THR A 148 -15.14 -15.59 -7.46
C THR A 148 -14.39 -16.63 -6.61
N GLY A 149 -15.03 -17.76 -6.33
CA GLY A 149 -14.65 -18.76 -5.34
C GLY A 149 -13.15 -19.12 -5.30
N SER A 150 -12.65 -19.22 -4.06
CA SER A 150 -11.41 -19.91 -3.70
C SER A 150 -11.51 -21.39 -4.06
N LEU A 151 -10.42 -21.92 -4.61
CA LEU A 151 -10.10 -23.33 -4.90
C LEU A 151 -11.10 -24.36 -4.34
N GLY A 152 -11.97 -24.88 -5.21
CA GLY A 152 -12.79 -26.05 -4.97
C GLY A 152 -12.57 -27.04 -6.12
N GLY A 153 -11.88 -28.14 -5.81
CA GLY A 153 -11.36 -29.08 -6.79
C GLY A 153 -12.42 -29.76 -7.66
N VAL A 154 -12.04 -30.00 -8.91
CA VAL A 154 -12.55 -31.09 -9.71
C VAL A 154 -11.31 -31.90 -10.13
N ALA A 155 -11.19 -33.11 -9.58
CA ALA A 155 -10.11 -34.03 -9.91
C ALA A 155 -10.19 -34.43 -11.40
N PRO A 156 -9.05 -34.45 -12.14
CA PRO A 156 -8.99 -35.16 -13.41
C PRO A 156 -9.08 -36.66 -13.15
N LEU A 157 -10.10 -37.29 -13.75
CA LEU A 157 -10.23 -38.74 -13.81
C LEU A 157 -9.16 -39.33 -14.73
N GLY A 158 -8.35 -40.25 -14.19
CA GLY A 158 -7.81 -41.38 -14.97
C GLY A 158 -6.29 -41.49 -15.06
N GLY A 159 -5.63 -41.92 -13.99
CA GLY A 159 -4.27 -42.45 -14.03
C GLY A 159 -3.88 -43.11 -12.71
N LYS A 160 -4.16 -44.40 -12.55
CA LYS A 160 -3.67 -45.19 -11.40
C LYS A 160 -2.14 -45.27 -11.46
N ASN A 161 -1.45 -44.63 -10.52
CA ASN A 161 -0.40 -45.17 -9.65
C ASN A 161 0.11 -44.03 -8.74
N GLY A 162 0.28 -44.35 -7.46
CA GLY A 162 0.19 -43.38 -6.37
C GLY A 162 1.40 -42.46 -6.17
N ALA A 163 1.08 -41.23 -5.79
CA ALA A 163 1.71 -40.40 -4.75
C ALA A 163 0.84 -39.13 -4.65
N ASP A 164 0.30 -38.83 -3.46
CA ASP A 164 -0.45 -37.60 -3.21
C ASP A 164 0.51 -36.39 -3.32
N PHE A 165 0.42 -35.64 -4.41
CA PHE A 165 1.16 -34.38 -4.64
C PHE A 165 0.17 -33.22 -4.72
N ASP A 166 0.31 -32.25 -3.82
CA ASP A 166 -0.48 -31.02 -3.74
C ASP A 166 0.19 -29.93 -4.60
N ASP A 167 0.23 -30.14 -5.94
CA ASP A 167 0.85 -29.22 -6.91
C ASP A 167 -0.14 -28.15 -7.39
N ALA A 168 0.33 -26.90 -7.54
CA ALA A 168 -0.49 -25.80 -8.04
C ALA A 168 -0.59 -25.84 -9.58
N TYR A 169 -1.75 -26.24 -10.11
CA TYR A 169 -2.05 -26.23 -11.55
C TYR A 169 -2.91 -25.01 -11.93
N PHE A 170 -2.58 -24.35 -13.04
CA PHE A 170 -3.30 -23.17 -13.53
C PHE A 170 -3.67 -23.33 -15.00
N GLY A 171 -4.95 -23.14 -15.34
CA GLY A 171 -5.46 -23.31 -16.70
C GLY A 171 -6.22 -24.63 -16.94
N PRO A 172 -6.52 -24.99 -18.21
CA PRO A 172 -6.04 -24.35 -19.41
C PRO A 172 -6.93 -23.18 -19.83
N LEU A 173 -6.33 -22.09 -20.32
CA LEU A 173 -7.02 -20.93 -20.89
C LEU A 173 -6.99 -21.02 -22.42
N GLY A 174 -8.07 -20.60 -23.08
CA GLY A 174 -8.21 -20.63 -24.55
C GLY A 174 -9.47 -21.35 -25.03
N GLY A 175 -9.42 -21.94 -26.22
CA GLY A 175 -10.54 -22.62 -26.87
C GLY A 175 -10.77 -24.07 -26.43
N ILE A 176 -11.99 -24.53 -26.68
CA ILE A 176 -12.45 -25.88 -26.33
C ILE A 176 -12.24 -26.91 -27.46
N LYS A 177 -11.74 -26.47 -28.63
CA LYS A 177 -11.41 -27.37 -29.76
C LYS A 177 -10.01 -27.98 -29.55
N GLY A 178 -9.51 -28.73 -30.54
CA GLY A 178 -8.24 -29.47 -30.42
C GLY A 178 -8.33 -30.74 -29.57
N THR A 179 -7.26 -31.55 -29.60
CA THR A 179 -7.08 -32.73 -28.74
C THR A 179 -6.41 -32.33 -27.42
N PRO A 180 -6.91 -32.81 -26.26
CA PRO A 180 -6.24 -32.58 -24.98
C PRO A 180 -4.83 -33.16 -24.94
N PHE A 181 -3.93 -32.46 -24.24
CA PHE A 181 -2.60 -32.96 -23.91
C PHE A 181 -2.27 -32.64 -22.45
N ASP A 182 -1.42 -33.46 -21.85
CA ASP A 182 -0.84 -33.28 -20.52
C ASP A 182 0.57 -33.87 -20.56
N ASP A 183 1.58 -33.03 -20.36
CA ASP A 183 2.98 -33.46 -20.38
C ASP A 183 3.39 -34.20 -19.09
N GLY A 184 2.63 -34.02 -18.01
CA GLY A 184 2.98 -34.43 -16.65
C GLY A 184 4.00 -33.50 -15.98
N VAL A 185 4.53 -33.95 -14.84
CA VAL A 185 5.42 -33.18 -13.97
C VAL A 185 6.91 -33.55 -14.21
N PHE A 186 7.75 -32.52 -14.32
CA PHE A 186 9.21 -32.59 -14.55
C PHE A 186 10.00 -31.75 -13.53
N ASP A 187 11.32 -31.86 -13.52
CA ASP A 187 12.20 -31.14 -12.58
C ASP A 187 12.39 -29.66 -12.96
N GLY A 188 12.10 -29.29 -14.20
CA GLY A 188 12.13 -27.91 -14.71
C GLY A 188 12.26 -27.84 -16.23
N VAL A 189 12.31 -26.62 -16.77
CA VAL A 189 12.34 -26.36 -18.22
C VAL A 189 13.70 -25.79 -18.62
N LYS A 190 14.33 -26.38 -19.64
CA LYS A 190 15.61 -25.93 -20.22
C LYS A 190 15.42 -25.01 -21.41
N SER A 191 14.44 -25.28 -22.26
CA SER A 191 14.13 -24.42 -23.40
C SER A 191 12.68 -24.59 -23.86
N ILE A 192 12.14 -23.53 -24.46
CA ILE A 192 10.83 -23.54 -25.12
C ILE A 192 11.00 -22.98 -26.52
N THR A 193 10.51 -23.69 -27.52
CA THR A 193 10.41 -23.20 -28.90
C THR A 193 8.95 -23.01 -29.27
N VAL A 194 8.59 -21.82 -29.74
CA VAL A 194 7.22 -21.46 -30.10
C VAL A 194 7.18 -21.09 -31.59
N GLY A 195 6.24 -21.67 -32.32
CA GLY A 195 5.91 -21.30 -33.69
C GLY A 195 4.61 -20.50 -33.73
N ALA A 196 4.62 -19.36 -34.42
CA ALA A 196 3.46 -18.50 -34.59
C ALA A 196 3.23 -18.16 -36.07
N ASP A 197 1.96 -17.92 -36.43
CA ASP A 197 1.57 -17.32 -37.70
C ASP A 197 0.90 -15.96 -37.48
N GLU A 198 0.25 -15.40 -38.52
CA GLU A 198 -0.42 -14.11 -38.43
C GLU A 198 -1.63 -14.10 -37.46
N PHE A 199 -2.17 -15.28 -37.15
CA PHE A 199 -3.44 -15.45 -36.44
C PHE A 199 -3.27 -16.06 -35.05
N SER A 200 -2.31 -16.97 -34.85
CA SER A 200 -2.22 -17.80 -33.64
C SER A 200 -0.84 -18.39 -33.37
N ILE A 201 -0.66 -18.93 -32.17
CA ILE A 201 0.40 -19.86 -31.82
C ILE A 201 0.04 -21.21 -32.41
N ILE A 202 0.86 -21.68 -33.34
CA ILE A 202 0.61 -22.91 -34.09
C ILE A 202 1.40 -24.11 -33.58
N TYR A 203 2.48 -23.88 -32.83
CA TYR A 203 3.35 -24.94 -32.34
C TYR A 203 4.07 -24.53 -31.06
N ILE A 204 4.26 -25.51 -30.16
CA ILE A 204 5.12 -25.38 -28.99
C ILE A 204 5.91 -26.67 -28.77
N LYS A 205 7.22 -26.53 -28.55
CA LYS A 205 8.14 -27.59 -28.15
C LYS A 205 8.80 -27.21 -26.83
N ILE A 206 8.80 -28.14 -25.88
CA ILE A 206 9.38 -27.94 -24.55
C ILE A 206 10.44 -28.99 -24.31
N GLU A 207 11.62 -28.55 -23.83
CA GLU A 207 12.69 -29.42 -23.37
C GLU A 207 12.73 -29.37 -21.83
N TYR A 208 12.24 -30.44 -21.21
CA TYR A 208 12.20 -30.61 -19.76
C TYR A 208 13.44 -31.34 -19.24
N GLU A 209 13.79 -31.06 -17.98
CA GLU A 209 14.70 -31.90 -17.20
C GLU A 209 13.93 -32.91 -16.37
N LYS A 210 14.36 -34.18 -16.37
CA LYS A 210 13.88 -35.23 -15.45
C LYS A 210 15.02 -36.14 -15.03
N CYS A 211 15.33 -36.16 -13.74
CA CYS A 211 16.37 -36.99 -13.13
C CYS A 211 17.74 -36.91 -13.85
N GLY A 212 18.17 -35.70 -14.26
CA GLY A 212 19.45 -35.50 -14.94
C GLY A 212 19.42 -35.72 -16.46
N LYS A 213 18.25 -35.96 -17.07
CA LYS A 213 18.06 -36.21 -18.51
C LYS A 213 17.10 -35.20 -19.14
N VAL A 214 17.30 -34.92 -20.42
CA VAL A 214 16.41 -34.05 -21.21
C VAL A 214 15.28 -34.88 -21.83
N GLU A 215 14.04 -34.49 -21.60
CA GLU A 215 12.84 -35.02 -22.25
C GLU A 215 12.15 -33.94 -23.10
N ILE A 216 11.65 -34.33 -24.27
CA ILE A 216 11.02 -33.41 -25.22
C ILE A 216 9.52 -33.70 -25.31
N ARG A 217 8.71 -32.63 -25.34
CA ARG A 217 7.26 -32.67 -25.62
C ARG A 217 6.92 -31.62 -26.68
N GLU A 218 5.95 -31.92 -27.53
CA GLU A 218 5.59 -31.09 -28.69
C GLU A 218 4.07 -31.09 -28.89
N HIS A 219 3.49 -29.92 -29.15
CA HIS A 219 2.06 -29.72 -29.36
C HIS A 219 1.81 -28.75 -30.52
N GLY A 220 0.74 -28.99 -31.30
CA GLY A 220 0.42 -28.22 -32.51
C GLY A 220 1.18 -28.68 -33.76
N THR A 221 1.26 -27.81 -34.77
CA THR A 221 1.85 -28.10 -36.09
C THR A 221 3.10 -27.27 -36.33
N ASN A 222 4.27 -27.92 -36.43
CA ASN A 222 5.57 -27.28 -36.66
C ASN A 222 5.64 -26.62 -38.07
N ARG A 223 5.18 -25.37 -38.16
CA ARG A 223 5.21 -24.48 -39.35
C ARG A 223 5.39 -23.03 -38.88
N GLY A 224 5.62 -22.09 -39.80
CA GLY A 224 5.77 -20.66 -39.49
C GLY A 224 7.18 -20.26 -39.01
N GLU A 225 7.28 -19.05 -38.44
CA GLU A 225 8.53 -18.54 -37.86
C GLU A 225 8.67 -19.09 -36.43
N LEU A 226 9.77 -19.82 -36.18
CA LEU A 226 10.07 -20.41 -34.89
C LEU A 226 10.97 -19.49 -34.08
N GLY A 227 10.59 -19.20 -32.84
CA GLY A 227 11.44 -18.54 -31.88
C GLY A 227 11.72 -19.44 -30.68
N THR A 228 12.96 -19.45 -30.21
CA THR A 228 13.40 -20.26 -29.06
C THR A 228 13.78 -19.37 -27.89
N PHE A 229 13.28 -19.71 -26.71
CA PHE A 229 13.67 -19.15 -25.43
C PHE A 229 14.45 -20.19 -24.63
N SER A 230 15.72 -19.91 -24.34
CA SER A 230 16.59 -20.77 -23.54
C SER A 230 16.60 -20.31 -22.09
N VAL A 231 16.49 -21.25 -21.15
CA VAL A 231 16.50 -21.01 -19.70
C VAL A 231 17.83 -21.52 -19.14
N ASP A 232 18.51 -20.71 -18.33
CA ASP A 232 19.76 -21.08 -17.63
C ASP A 232 19.49 -22.05 -16.46
N TYR A 233 18.87 -23.19 -16.75
CA TYR A 233 18.48 -24.20 -15.76
C TYR A 233 19.72 -24.96 -15.21
N PRO A 234 19.83 -25.22 -13.90
CA PRO A 234 18.83 -24.94 -12.84
C PRO A 234 18.95 -23.54 -12.21
N LYS A 235 19.93 -22.72 -12.61
CA LYS A 235 20.17 -21.41 -11.97
C LYS A 235 19.03 -20.41 -12.19
N ASP A 236 18.23 -20.60 -13.22
CA ASP A 236 17.03 -19.85 -13.54
C ASP A 236 15.90 -20.81 -13.90
N ASN A 237 14.67 -20.42 -13.61
CA ASN A 237 13.47 -21.23 -13.79
C ASN A 237 12.33 -20.35 -14.30
N ILE A 238 11.42 -20.88 -15.12
CA ILE A 238 10.21 -20.15 -15.53
C ILE A 238 9.25 -20.10 -14.34
N THR A 239 8.76 -18.91 -13.99
CA THR A 239 7.86 -18.66 -12.84
C THR A 239 6.49 -18.12 -13.27
N ALA A 240 6.36 -17.67 -14.51
CA ALA A 240 5.07 -17.32 -15.10
C ALA A 240 5.05 -17.55 -16.61
N ILE A 241 3.85 -17.82 -17.13
CA ILE A 241 3.54 -17.88 -18.56
C ILE A 241 2.40 -16.90 -18.79
N GLY A 242 2.56 -15.96 -19.71
CA GLY A 242 1.47 -15.07 -20.11
C GLY A 242 1.28 -15.06 -21.61
N GLY A 243 0.24 -14.40 -22.07
CA GLY A 243 -0.11 -14.36 -23.47
C GLY A 243 -1.49 -13.76 -23.70
N SER A 244 -2.04 -14.03 -24.88
CA SER A 244 -3.41 -13.66 -25.24
C SER A 244 -4.09 -14.79 -26.00
N TYR A 245 -5.42 -14.80 -26.00
CA TYR A 245 -6.22 -15.69 -26.85
C TYR A 245 -7.38 -14.93 -27.49
N ASN A 246 -7.77 -15.32 -28.71
CA ASN A 246 -8.86 -14.70 -29.44
C ASN A 246 -9.68 -15.71 -30.21
N HIS A 247 -10.96 -15.39 -30.42
CA HIS A 247 -11.76 -16.10 -31.39
C HIS A 247 -11.34 -15.73 -32.82
N ILE A 248 -10.90 -16.70 -33.60
CA ILE A 248 -10.52 -16.52 -35.00
C ILE A 248 -11.70 -16.94 -35.89
N PHE A 249 -12.43 -15.95 -36.39
CA PHE A 249 -13.67 -16.14 -37.14
C PHE A 249 -13.53 -17.04 -38.38
N ASN A 250 -12.38 -17.03 -39.07
CA ASN A 250 -12.14 -17.89 -40.23
C ASN A 250 -12.09 -19.39 -39.87
N TYR A 251 -11.74 -19.72 -38.63
CA TYR A 251 -11.63 -21.08 -38.12
C TYR A 251 -12.73 -21.41 -37.10
N ASP A 252 -13.59 -20.44 -36.79
CA ASP A 252 -14.65 -20.52 -35.79
C ASP A 252 -14.13 -21.11 -34.46
N THR A 253 -12.96 -20.66 -34.01
CA THR A 253 -12.33 -21.25 -32.83
C THR A 253 -11.48 -20.25 -32.07
N THR A 254 -11.43 -20.40 -30.75
CA THR A 254 -10.56 -19.60 -29.88
C THR A 254 -9.19 -20.24 -29.84
N LEU A 255 -8.18 -19.49 -30.27
CA LEU A 255 -6.78 -19.93 -30.29
C LEU A 255 -5.94 -19.04 -29.38
N ILE A 256 -4.86 -19.61 -28.85
CA ILE A 256 -3.79 -18.83 -28.24
C ILE A 256 -3.16 -17.98 -29.35
N THR A 257 -3.13 -16.66 -29.17
CA THR A 257 -2.64 -15.70 -30.18
C THR A 257 -1.25 -15.16 -29.86
N SER A 258 -0.87 -15.17 -28.58
CA SER A 258 0.50 -14.85 -28.17
C SER A 258 0.92 -15.61 -26.91
N LEU A 259 2.23 -15.74 -26.70
CA LEU A 259 2.84 -16.29 -25.49
C LEU A 259 4.11 -15.52 -25.12
N TYR A 260 4.38 -15.41 -23.83
CA TYR A 260 5.66 -15.00 -23.25
C TYR A 260 5.91 -15.73 -21.93
N PHE A 261 7.17 -15.82 -21.52
CA PHE A 261 7.60 -16.54 -20.32
C PHE A 261 8.42 -15.62 -19.43
N THR A 262 8.12 -15.60 -18.14
CA THR A 262 8.90 -14.85 -17.14
C THR A 262 9.66 -15.81 -16.24
N THR A 263 10.91 -15.50 -15.97
CA THR A 263 11.85 -16.32 -15.21
C THR A 263 12.08 -15.81 -13.79
N SER A 264 12.64 -16.66 -12.93
CA SER A 264 12.97 -16.38 -11.54
C SER A 264 14.02 -15.29 -11.35
N LYS A 265 14.86 -15.04 -12.38
CA LYS A 265 15.81 -13.91 -12.41
C LYS A 265 15.19 -12.62 -12.95
N GLY A 266 13.90 -12.62 -13.31
CA GLY A 266 13.17 -11.45 -13.81
C GLY A 266 13.34 -11.22 -15.31
N TYR A 267 13.92 -12.15 -16.07
CA TYR A 267 13.92 -12.08 -17.53
C TYR A 267 12.56 -12.50 -18.09
N THR A 268 12.04 -11.71 -19.01
CA THR A 268 10.87 -12.06 -19.82
C THR A 268 11.33 -12.40 -21.23
N SER A 269 10.82 -13.50 -21.80
CA SER A 269 11.08 -13.88 -23.18
C SER A 269 10.57 -12.80 -24.15
N PRO A 270 11.05 -12.77 -25.41
CA PRO A 270 10.33 -12.09 -26.48
C PRO A 270 8.88 -12.59 -26.54
N LEU A 271 7.97 -11.71 -26.96
CA LEU A 271 6.59 -12.09 -27.25
C LEU A 271 6.57 -12.96 -28.51
N PHE A 272 6.05 -14.17 -28.38
CA PHE A 272 5.77 -15.05 -29.52
C PHE A 272 4.34 -14.77 -30.00
N GLY A 273 4.14 -14.64 -31.31
CA GLY A 273 2.84 -14.29 -31.89
C GLY A 273 2.49 -12.80 -31.77
N LYS A 274 1.18 -12.48 -31.81
CA LYS A 274 0.68 -11.10 -31.75
C LYS A 274 -0.46 -11.00 -30.74
N THR A 275 -0.39 -10.02 -29.84
CA THR A 275 -1.44 -9.75 -28.85
C THR A 275 -2.76 -9.40 -29.56
N LYS A 276 -3.71 -10.32 -29.51
CA LYS A 276 -5.06 -10.19 -30.08
C LYS A 276 -6.02 -10.91 -29.15
N GLY A 277 -7.14 -10.26 -28.79
CA GLY A 277 -8.15 -10.83 -27.90
C GLY A 277 -7.84 -10.57 -26.42
N ALA A 278 -8.20 -11.52 -25.55
CA ALA A 278 -8.08 -11.39 -24.10
C ALA A 278 -6.69 -11.83 -23.61
N ASP A 279 -6.09 -11.04 -22.73
CA ASP A 279 -4.78 -11.33 -22.12
C ASP A 279 -4.91 -12.29 -20.93
N PHE A 280 -3.88 -13.10 -20.72
CA PHE A 280 -3.77 -13.97 -19.56
C PHE A 280 -2.35 -14.03 -18.99
N GLU A 281 -2.27 -14.37 -17.71
CA GLU A 281 -1.02 -14.69 -17.02
C GLU A 281 -1.28 -15.84 -16.04
N LEU A 282 -0.56 -16.94 -16.22
CA LEU A 282 -0.47 -18.08 -15.31
C LEU A 282 0.82 -17.92 -14.50
N LYS A 283 0.71 -17.71 -13.19
CA LYS A 283 1.86 -17.55 -12.30
C LYS A 283 1.67 -18.36 -11.03
N ALA A 284 2.76 -18.94 -10.53
CA ALA A 284 2.80 -19.42 -9.16
C ALA A 284 2.52 -18.26 -8.19
N ASP A 285 1.99 -18.55 -7.00
CA ASP A 285 1.74 -17.54 -5.99
C ASP A 285 3.04 -16.78 -5.61
N LYS A 286 2.91 -15.68 -4.84
CA LYS A 286 3.97 -14.71 -4.50
C LYS A 286 5.26 -15.30 -3.86
N ARG A 287 5.34 -16.63 -3.71
CA ARG A 287 6.40 -17.42 -3.07
C ARG A 287 7.38 -18.09 -4.05
N GLY A 288 7.20 -17.93 -5.36
CA GLY A 288 8.25 -18.19 -6.37
C GLY A 288 8.34 -19.63 -6.88
N GLY A 289 7.20 -20.26 -7.20
CA GLY A 289 7.18 -21.61 -7.77
C GLY A 289 7.75 -21.72 -9.19
N LYS A 290 8.41 -22.84 -9.49
CA LYS A 290 9.01 -23.13 -10.81
C LYS A 290 8.05 -23.90 -11.71
N LEU A 291 8.04 -23.62 -13.00
CA LEU A 291 7.26 -24.34 -14.00
C LEU A 291 7.79 -25.78 -14.14
N LEU A 292 6.91 -26.75 -13.92
CA LEU A 292 7.22 -28.19 -13.99
C LEU A 292 6.65 -28.88 -15.22
N GLY A 293 5.62 -28.31 -15.86
CA GLY A 293 4.93 -29.00 -16.95
C GLY A 293 3.82 -28.15 -17.58
N PHE A 294 3.38 -28.53 -18.77
CA PHE A 294 2.25 -27.94 -19.49
C PHE A 294 1.14 -28.97 -19.70
N PHE A 295 -0.09 -28.49 -19.73
CA PHE A 295 -1.26 -29.24 -20.19
C PHE A 295 -2.16 -28.30 -21.00
N GLY A 296 -3.06 -28.82 -21.83
CA GLY A 296 -3.84 -27.97 -22.70
C GLY A 296 -4.59 -28.71 -23.79
N ARG A 297 -4.83 -28.02 -24.90
CA ARG A 297 -5.49 -28.57 -26.08
C ARG A 297 -4.78 -28.04 -27.33
N SER A 298 -4.49 -28.93 -28.28
CA SER A 298 -3.89 -28.54 -29.55
C SER A 298 -4.46 -29.35 -30.71
N GLY A 299 -4.50 -28.73 -31.89
CA GLY A 299 -4.82 -29.36 -33.17
C GLY A 299 -3.87 -28.86 -34.26
N GLN A 300 -4.41 -28.18 -35.27
CA GLN A 300 -3.56 -27.46 -36.25
C GLN A 300 -2.87 -26.24 -35.62
N ALA A 301 -3.42 -25.71 -34.53
CA ALA A 301 -2.87 -24.64 -33.72
C ALA A 301 -3.04 -24.96 -32.23
N LEU A 302 -2.53 -24.10 -31.35
CA LEU A 302 -2.70 -24.22 -29.91
C LEU A 302 -4.05 -23.61 -29.50
N ASP A 303 -5.02 -24.46 -29.19
CA ASP A 303 -6.37 -24.04 -28.78
C ASP A 303 -6.35 -23.49 -27.35
N ALA A 304 -5.74 -24.21 -26.40
CA ALA A 304 -5.68 -23.83 -25.00
C ALA A 304 -4.39 -24.29 -24.31
N ILE A 305 -3.96 -23.57 -23.28
CA ILE A 305 -2.74 -23.86 -22.52
C ILE A 305 -2.90 -23.61 -21.01
N GLY A 306 -2.35 -24.51 -20.22
CA GLY A 306 -2.26 -24.51 -18.77
C GLY A 306 -0.89 -25.02 -18.32
N ALA A 307 -0.58 -24.86 -17.03
CA ALA A 307 0.75 -25.12 -16.49
C ALA A 307 0.72 -25.68 -15.07
N TYR A 308 1.69 -26.56 -14.77
CA TYR A 308 2.01 -27.06 -13.44
C TYR A 308 3.16 -26.24 -12.85
N PHE A 309 2.98 -25.69 -11.65
CA PHE A 309 4.05 -25.04 -10.90
C PHE A 309 4.35 -25.80 -9.61
N GLY A 310 5.63 -26.01 -9.34
CA GLY A 310 6.16 -26.68 -8.16
C GLY A 310 6.76 -25.73 -7.14
N PRO A 311 7.05 -26.22 -5.92
CA PRO A 311 7.65 -25.41 -4.86
C PRO A 311 9.05 -24.88 -5.26
N PRO A 312 9.52 -23.78 -4.64
CA PRO A 312 10.84 -23.21 -4.89
C PRO A 312 11.98 -24.19 -4.55
N GLU A 313 13.17 -23.98 -5.13
CA GLU A 313 14.33 -24.87 -4.96
C GLU A 313 14.70 -25.10 -3.48
N GLY A 314 14.68 -26.37 -3.05
CA GLY A 314 15.20 -26.80 -1.74
C GLY A 314 16.73 -26.73 -1.66
N VAL A 315 17.27 -26.29 -0.51
CA VAL A 315 18.71 -26.13 -0.31
C VAL A 315 19.33 -27.43 0.18
N GLY A 316 20.19 -28.00 -0.68
CA GLY A 316 21.33 -28.84 -0.31
C GLY A 316 21.03 -30.05 0.58
N LEU A 317 20.47 -31.13 0.04
CA LEU A 317 20.38 -32.42 0.74
C LEU A 317 21.76 -32.88 1.25
N ARG A 318 21.85 -33.29 2.53
CA ARG A 318 23.08 -33.76 3.19
C ARG A 318 22.81 -35.04 3.96
N GLY A 319 23.74 -35.99 3.92
CA GLY A 319 23.61 -37.29 4.58
C GLY A 319 23.79 -38.47 3.63
N GLY A 320 23.21 -39.62 3.99
CA GLY A 320 23.27 -40.87 3.23
C GLY A 320 22.20 -41.01 2.15
N ILE A 321 22.40 -41.98 1.26
CA ILE A 321 21.49 -42.29 0.13
C ILE A 321 20.43 -43.35 0.48
N HIS A 322 20.47 -43.90 1.69
CA HIS A 322 19.53 -44.93 2.16
C HIS A 322 18.26 -44.27 2.73
N GLY A 323 17.29 -45.08 3.19
CA GLY A 323 15.99 -44.61 3.68
C GLY A 323 14.98 -44.29 2.57
N GLU A 324 13.72 -44.12 2.96
CA GLU A 324 12.64 -43.63 2.09
C GLU A 324 12.68 -42.10 2.02
N ALA A 325 12.42 -41.55 0.84
CA ALA A 325 12.40 -40.11 0.66
C ALA A 325 11.17 -39.50 1.34
N PHE A 326 11.34 -38.34 1.96
CA PHE A 326 10.24 -37.56 2.50
C PHE A 326 10.35 -36.10 2.08
N ASP A 327 9.21 -35.44 2.02
CA ASP A 327 9.08 -34.01 1.84
C ASP A 327 7.92 -33.52 2.70
N ASP A 328 8.19 -32.59 3.61
CA ASP A 328 7.16 -32.03 4.48
C ASP A 328 6.22 -31.08 3.73
N GLY A 329 6.69 -30.49 2.63
CA GLY A 329 6.07 -29.36 1.93
C GLY A 329 6.55 -28.00 2.44
N ILE A 330 5.97 -26.95 1.90
CA ILE A 330 6.27 -25.55 2.26
C ILE A 330 5.20 -25.05 3.26
N PHE A 331 5.64 -24.61 4.43
CA PHE A 331 4.78 -24.02 5.47
C PHE A 331 5.08 -22.54 5.68
N ILE A 332 4.30 -21.89 6.56
CA ILE A 332 4.50 -20.48 6.89
C ILE A 332 5.71 -20.32 7.83
N GLY A 333 5.97 -21.29 8.71
CA GLY A 333 7.16 -21.28 9.56
C GLY A 333 7.20 -22.46 10.52
N VAL A 334 8.25 -22.51 11.35
CA VAL A 334 8.48 -23.58 12.33
C VAL A 334 8.27 -23.04 13.75
N LYS A 335 7.40 -23.69 14.53
CA LYS A 335 7.12 -23.36 15.93
C LYS A 335 7.95 -24.18 16.92
N LYS A 336 8.15 -25.47 16.62
CA LYS A 336 8.93 -26.37 17.47
C LYS A 336 9.57 -27.48 16.63
N ILE A 337 10.78 -27.86 17.01
CA ILE A 337 11.45 -29.06 16.51
C ILE A 337 11.76 -29.97 17.70
N THR A 338 11.38 -31.24 17.59
CA THR A 338 11.74 -32.29 18.53
C THR A 338 12.67 -33.28 17.83
N VAL A 339 13.84 -33.53 18.40
CA VAL A 339 14.88 -34.40 17.83
C VAL A 339 15.11 -35.58 18.76
N GLY A 340 15.03 -36.80 18.24
CA GLY A 340 15.42 -38.03 18.94
C GLY A 340 16.88 -38.37 18.72
N ILE A 341 17.62 -38.50 19.82
CA ILE A 341 19.06 -38.70 19.84
C ILE A 341 19.34 -40.08 20.41
N GLU A 342 19.82 -40.98 19.57
CA GLU A 342 20.27 -42.30 19.98
C GLU A 342 21.74 -42.23 20.41
N GLY A 343 22.00 -42.53 21.68
CA GLY A 343 23.32 -42.46 22.28
C GLY A 343 24.27 -43.58 21.84
N ASN A 344 25.34 -43.79 22.61
CA ASN A 344 26.31 -44.85 22.35
C ASN A 344 25.61 -46.24 22.31
N PRO A 345 25.89 -47.09 21.30
CA PRO A 345 26.96 -46.99 20.31
C PRO A 345 26.64 -46.27 18.99
N TYR A 346 25.40 -45.83 18.78
CA TYR A 346 24.94 -45.33 17.48
C TYR A 346 25.27 -43.85 17.24
N ASN A 347 25.12 -43.02 18.28
CA ASN A 347 25.41 -41.58 18.28
C ASN A 347 24.82 -40.86 17.06
N CYS A 348 23.54 -41.06 16.74
CA CYS A 348 22.88 -40.50 15.57
C CYS A 348 21.50 -39.89 15.89
N ILE A 349 20.97 -39.13 14.93
CA ILE A 349 19.58 -38.64 14.98
C ILE A 349 18.66 -39.75 14.49
N SER A 350 17.86 -40.31 15.40
CA SER A 350 16.95 -41.39 15.07
C SER A 350 15.58 -40.88 14.63
N TYR A 351 15.19 -39.68 15.07
CA TYR A 351 13.85 -39.11 14.87
C TYR A 351 13.90 -37.59 14.75
N ILE A 352 13.02 -37.03 13.93
CA ILE A 352 12.72 -35.60 13.91
C ILE A 352 11.21 -35.42 13.79
N LYS A 353 10.66 -34.54 14.63
CA LYS A 353 9.30 -34.04 14.53
C LYS A 353 9.32 -32.53 14.44
N VAL A 354 8.52 -31.99 13.54
CA VAL A 354 8.43 -30.56 13.29
C VAL A 354 6.99 -30.12 13.38
N GLU A 355 6.76 -29.10 14.19
CA GLU A 355 5.47 -28.42 14.32
C GLU A 355 5.53 -27.15 13.48
N TYR A 356 4.86 -27.21 12.33
CA TYR A 356 4.76 -26.15 11.35
C TYR A 356 3.52 -25.29 11.57
N GLU A 357 3.64 -24.01 11.24
CA GLU A 357 2.52 -23.08 11.13
C GLU A 357 1.94 -23.14 9.71
N LYS A 358 0.65 -23.49 9.59
CA LYS A 358 -0.12 -23.44 8.34
C LYS A 358 -1.51 -22.87 8.63
N ASP A 359 -1.81 -21.72 8.04
CA ASP A 359 -3.11 -21.06 8.15
C ASP A 359 -3.65 -20.91 9.59
N ARG A 360 -2.75 -20.60 10.56
CA ARG A 360 -3.03 -20.43 12.00
C ARG A 360 -3.35 -21.74 12.73
N LYS A 361 -3.00 -22.88 12.14
CA LYS A 361 -3.04 -24.22 12.77
C LYS A 361 -1.64 -24.80 12.82
N VAL A 362 -1.41 -25.63 13.83
CA VAL A 362 -0.17 -26.41 13.95
C VAL A 362 -0.34 -27.70 13.17
N GLU A 363 0.43 -27.85 12.10
CA GLU A 363 0.59 -29.12 11.41
C GLU A 363 1.87 -29.80 11.88
N THR A 364 1.77 -31.10 12.15
CA THR A 364 2.92 -31.90 12.55
C THR A 364 3.39 -32.78 11.39
N ARG A 365 4.70 -32.87 11.22
CA ARG A 365 5.37 -33.88 10.40
C ARG A 365 6.44 -34.58 11.22
N GLU A 366 6.65 -35.86 10.94
CA GLU A 366 7.60 -36.68 11.69
C GLU A 366 8.29 -37.71 10.80
N HIS A 367 9.58 -37.94 11.05
CA HIS A 367 10.43 -38.83 10.26
C HIS A 367 11.39 -39.60 11.16
N GLY A 368 11.69 -40.84 10.77
CA GLY A 368 12.52 -41.77 11.53
C GLY A 368 11.78 -42.51 12.64
N THR A 369 12.50 -43.01 13.65
CA THR A 369 11.95 -43.78 14.77
C THR A 369 12.41 -43.23 16.12
N ILE A 370 11.46 -43.08 17.05
CA ILE A 370 11.74 -42.57 18.41
C ILE A 370 12.62 -43.59 19.15
N ARG A 371 13.90 -43.23 19.34
CA ARG A 371 14.90 -44.00 20.10
C ARG A 371 15.82 -43.03 20.84
N GLY A 372 16.23 -43.41 22.05
CA GLY A 372 17.07 -42.58 22.90
C GLY A 372 16.36 -41.36 23.50
N GLU A 373 17.10 -40.27 23.72
CA GLU A 373 16.61 -39.05 24.39
C GLU A 373 15.94 -38.11 23.39
N LEU A 374 14.78 -37.54 23.75
CA LEU A 374 14.13 -36.48 22.99
C LEU A 374 14.59 -35.11 23.48
N LYS A 375 15.03 -34.25 22.57
CA LYS A 375 15.33 -32.84 22.85
C LYS A 375 14.46 -31.93 22.02
N GLU A 376 13.96 -30.88 22.66
CA GLU A 376 13.10 -29.90 22.03
C GLU A 376 13.84 -28.58 21.78
N PHE A 377 13.51 -27.96 20.65
CA PHE A 377 13.89 -26.61 20.30
C PHE A 377 12.63 -25.82 19.92
N SER A 378 12.10 -25.08 20.89
CA SER A 378 10.96 -24.18 20.70
C SER A 378 11.42 -22.87 20.09
N VAL A 379 10.66 -22.36 19.13
CA VAL A 379 10.90 -21.11 18.41
C VAL A 379 9.78 -20.14 18.77
N ASP A 380 10.11 -18.91 19.19
CA ASP A 380 9.12 -17.87 19.49
C ASP A 380 8.53 -17.25 18.21
N TYR A 381 7.85 -18.08 17.42
CA TYR A 381 7.25 -17.69 16.15
C TYR A 381 6.07 -16.70 16.36
N PRO A 382 5.94 -15.60 15.57
CA PRO A 382 6.74 -15.24 14.38
C PRO A 382 7.99 -14.39 14.65
N ASN A 383 8.19 -13.91 15.88
CA ASN A 383 9.28 -12.98 16.23
C ASN A 383 10.66 -13.61 16.04
N GLU A 384 10.74 -14.92 16.29
CA GLU A 384 11.89 -15.75 16.07
C GLU A 384 11.59 -16.78 14.99
N TYR A 385 12.54 -17.00 14.08
CA TYR A 385 12.46 -18.02 13.05
C TYR A 385 13.85 -18.57 12.73
N ILE A 386 13.91 -19.82 12.28
CA ILE A 386 15.16 -20.50 11.95
C ILE A 386 15.67 -19.97 10.60
N THR A 387 16.92 -19.50 10.57
CA THR A 387 17.59 -18.94 9.38
C THR A 387 18.62 -19.90 8.78
N SER A 388 19.06 -20.88 9.56
CA SER A 388 19.92 -21.96 9.05
C SER A 388 19.84 -23.21 9.90
N VAL A 389 20.10 -24.34 9.24
CA VAL A 389 20.18 -25.67 9.83
C VAL A 389 21.58 -26.20 9.57
N GLY A 390 22.39 -26.27 10.61
CA GLY A 390 23.70 -26.90 10.60
C GLY A 390 23.64 -28.33 11.16
N GLY A 391 24.73 -29.07 11.02
CA GLY A 391 24.81 -30.40 11.59
C GLY A 391 26.05 -31.17 11.16
N SER A 392 26.06 -32.47 11.44
CA SER A 392 27.06 -33.39 10.91
C SER A 392 26.43 -34.71 10.49
N TYR A 393 27.10 -35.43 9.59
CA TYR A 393 26.74 -36.78 9.19
C TYR A 393 28.00 -37.63 9.02
N ASP A 394 27.89 -38.93 9.28
CA ASP A 394 28.99 -39.88 9.08
C ASP A 394 28.51 -41.33 9.05
N HIS A 395 29.41 -42.25 8.74
CA HIS A 395 29.18 -43.69 8.82
C HIS A 395 28.87 -44.15 10.25
N VAL A 396 27.89 -45.03 10.40
CA VAL A 396 27.52 -45.67 11.66
C VAL A 396 27.70 -47.18 11.53
N ALA A 397 28.75 -47.72 12.14
CA ALA A 397 29.12 -49.13 12.01
C ALA A 397 28.00 -50.09 12.42
N GLN A 398 27.23 -49.72 13.45
CA GLN A 398 26.13 -50.50 14.01
C GLN A 398 24.88 -50.50 13.11
N TYR A 399 24.79 -49.56 12.16
CA TYR A 399 23.82 -49.58 11.07
C TYR A 399 24.48 -50.07 9.77
N TYR A 400 25.25 -51.17 9.84
CA TYR A 400 25.92 -51.77 8.68
C TYR A 400 26.81 -50.80 7.88
N GLY A 401 27.31 -49.73 8.53
CA GLY A 401 28.12 -48.70 7.87
C GLY A 401 27.32 -47.69 7.04
N THR A 402 26.01 -47.54 7.23
CA THR A 402 25.23 -46.49 6.56
C THR A 402 25.67 -45.11 7.04
N VAL A 403 25.54 -44.12 6.15
CA VAL A 403 25.78 -42.71 6.48
C VAL A 403 24.47 -42.14 7.04
N LEU A 404 24.51 -41.66 8.28
CA LEU A 404 23.35 -41.10 8.98
C LEU A 404 23.65 -39.67 9.47
N ILE A 405 22.60 -38.89 9.69
CA ILE A 405 22.72 -37.61 10.39
C ILE A 405 23.12 -37.87 11.83
N LYS A 406 24.26 -37.30 12.24
CA LYS A 406 24.87 -37.46 13.56
C LYS A 406 24.44 -36.37 14.53
N SER A 407 24.26 -35.15 14.02
CA SER A 407 23.86 -34.00 14.83
C SER A 407 23.14 -32.92 14.04
N LEU A 408 22.33 -32.11 14.71
CA LEU A 408 21.66 -30.93 14.18
C LEU A 408 21.91 -29.70 15.07
N ILE A 409 21.99 -28.53 14.43
CA ILE A 409 22.13 -27.22 15.05
C ILE A 409 21.18 -26.27 14.34
N PHE A 410 20.37 -25.52 15.09
CA PHE A 410 19.47 -24.51 14.55
C PHE A 410 19.95 -23.12 14.94
N LYS A 411 20.01 -22.20 13.98
CA LYS A 411 20.28 -20.78 14.24
C LYS A 411 19.09 -19.95 13.82
N THR A 412 18.73 -18.96 14.64
CA THR A 412 17.56 -18.11 14.41
C THR A 412 17.96 -16.68 14.01
N ASN A 413 16.98 -15.89 13.59
CA ASN A 413 17.14 -14.47 13.24
C ASN A 413 17.55 -13.59 14.43
N THR A 414 17.23 -13.97 15.67
CA THR A 414 17.62 -13.25 16.88
C THR A 414 19.10 -13.48 17.27
N GLY A 415 19.82 -14.28 16.49
CA GLY A 415 21.19 -14.71 16.80
C GLY A 415 21.26 -15.90 17.76
N ARG A 416 20.13 -16.40 18.28
CA ARG A 416 20.08 -17.59 19.13
C ARG A 416 20.52 -18.81 18.31
N THR A 417 21.36 -19.64 18.92
CA THR A 417 21.82 -20.91 18.35
C THR A 417 21.46 -22.02 19.32
N SER A 418 20.87 -23.10 18.84
CA SER A 418 20.58 -24.27 19.68
C SER A 418 21.88 -24.90 20.19
N THR A 419 21.79 -25.68 21.26
CA THR A 419 22.86 -26.63 21.58
C THR A 419 23.01 -27.64 20.44
N VAL A 420 24.16 -28.31 20.34
CA VAL A 420 24.34 -29.40 19.38
C VAL A 420 23.45 -30.56 19.81
N LEU A 421 22.44 -30.85 19.00
CA LEU A 421 21.52 -31.97 19.22
C LEU A 421 22.12 -33.18 18.53
N GLY A 422 22.64 -34.16 19.28
CA GLY A 422 23.24 -35.38 18.73
C GLY A 422 24.70 -35.59 19.16
N GLY A 423 25.47 -36.29 18.32
CA GLY A 423 26.87 -36.64 18.59
C GLY A 423 27.79 -35.42 18.64
N VAL A 424 28.53 -35.28 19.74
CA VAL A 424 29.55 -34.23 19.94
C VAL A 424 30.93 -34.83 20.19
N THR A 425 31.96 -34.12 19.73
CA THR A 425 33.36 -34.35 20.06
C THR A 425 33.65 -33.95 21.51
N ALA A 426 34.80 -34.37 22.07
CA ALA A 426 35.24 -33.95 23.40
C ALA A 426 35.35 -32.42 23.57
N SER A 427 35.48 -31.69 22.46
CA SER A 427 35.48 -30.21 22.41
C SER A 427 34.09 -29.57 22.25
N GLY A 428 33.00 -30.36 22.22
CA GLY A 428 31.63 -29.85 22.09
C GLY A 428 31.17 -29.51 20.67
N LYS A 429 31.95 -29.85 19.64
CA LYS A 429 31.59 -29.66 18.21
C LYS A 429 30.86 -30.89 17.63
N PRO A 430 30.05 -30.74 16.58
CA PRO A 430 29.45 -31.85 15.82
C PRO A 430 30.44 -32.98 15.50
N ALA A 431 30.07 -34.22 15.80
CA ALA A 431 30.91 -35.39 15.53
C ALA A 431 30.59 -35.99 14.14
N GLY A 432 31.39 -35.62 13.12
CA GLY A 432 31.29 -36.15 11.76
C GLY A 432 31.63 -35.10 10.70
N ARG A 433 31.21 -35.32 9.45
CA ARG A 433 31.32 -34.32 8.38
C ARG A 433 30.26 -33.24 8.57
N GLU A 434 30.70 -32.01 8.79
CA GLU A 434 29.81 -30.88 9.05
C GLU A 434 29.07 -30.43 7.77
N PHE A 435 27.85 -29.92 7.96
CA PHE A 435 27.09 -29.26 6.91
C PHE A 435 26.35 -28.04 7.43
N LEU A 436 25.99 -27.15 6.49
CA LEU A 436 25.18 -25.97 6.75
C LEU A 436 24.19 -25.76 5.60
N LEU A 437 22.90 -25.75 5.94
CA LEU A 437 21.80 -25.37 5.07
C LEU A 437 21.40 -23.95 5.46
N LYS A 438 21.45 -23.02 4.52
CA LYS A 438 21.08 -21.61 4.75
C LYS A 438 20.36 -21.05 3.53
N GLY A 439 19.34 -20.24 3.78
CA GLY A 439 18.70 -19.43 2.74
C GLY A 439 19.63 -18.37 2.16
N LYS A 440 19.32 -17.88 0.95
CA LYS A 440 20.19 -16.95 0.20
C LYS A 440 20.17 -15.52 0.79
N ARG A 441 19.25 -15.21 1.73
CA ARG A 441 19.03 -13.86 2.29
C ARG A 441 18.54 -13.81 3.76
N GLY A 442 18.97 -14.73 4.63
CA GLY A 442 18.43 -14.81 6.01
C GLY A 442 16.95 -15.22 6.05
N GLU A 443 16.50 -15.86 4.98
CA GLU A 443 15.16 -16.42 4.76
C GLU A 443 14.80 -17.42 5.87
N LYS A 444 13.50 -17.49 6.21
CA LYS A 444 13.01 -18.40 7.25
C LYS A 444 12.90 -19.82 6.72
N LEU A 445 13.18 -20.79 7.57
CA LEU A 445 12.94 -22.21 7.32
C LEU A 445 11.43 -22.45 7.19
N LEU A 446 11.02 -22.95 6.03
CA LEU A 446 9.62 -23.21 5.69
C LEU A 446 9.26 -24.70 5.74
N GLY A 447 10.25 -25.59 5.64
CA GLY A 447 10.00 -27.03 5.53
C GLY A 447 11.28 -27.83 5.44
N PHE A 448 11.19 -29.12 5.70
CA PHE A 448 12.26 -30.09 5.49
C PHE A 448 11.90 -31.08 4.39
N PHE A 449 12.92 -31.55 3.70
CA PHE A 449 12.84 -32.73 2.84
C PHE A 449 14.07 -33.58 3.11
N GLY A 450 14.02 -34.87 2.81
CA GLY A 450 15.11 -35.74 3.21
C GLY A 450 14.88 -37.21 2.92
N ARG A 451 15.61 -38.03 3.67
CA ARG A 451 15.47 -39.49 3.63
C ARG A 451 15.51 -40.02 5.05
N SER A 452 14.59 -40.92 5.38
CA SER A 452 14.57 -41.56 6.69
C SER A 452 14.13 -43.02 6.61
N GLY A 453 14.59 -43.81 7.57
CA GLY A 453 14.14 -45.18 7.79
C GLY A 453 14.15 -45.48 9.29
N GLN A 454 15.07 -46.35 9.71
CA GLN A 454 15.30 -46.64 11.14
C GLN A 454 16.03 -45.49 11.88
N ALA A 455 16.54 -44.50 11.14
CA ALA A 455 17.16 -43.28 11.63
C ALA A 455 17.03 -42.21 10.52
N LEU A 456 17.50 -40.99 10.79
CA LEU A 456 17.52 -39.92 9.78
C LEU A 456 18.76 -40.08 8.88
N ASP A 457 18.55 -40.54 7.64
CA ASP A 457 19.62 -40.78 6.67
C ASP A 457 20.14 -39.48 6.07
N ALA A 458 19.25 -38.62 5.60
CA ALA A 458 19.58 -37.34 4.99
C ALA A 458 18.54 -36.25 5.26
N ILE A 459 18.98 -34.99 5.24
CA ILE A 459 18.14 -33.82 5.45
C ILE A 459 18.54 -32.66 4.54
N GLY A 460 17.53 -32.01 3.99
CA GLY A 460 17.54 -30.80 3.19
C GLY A 460 16.44 -29.86 3.70
N ALA A 461 16.50 -28.58 3.34
CA ALA A 461 15.59 -27.58 3.90
C ALA A 461 15.10 -26.60 2.83
N TYR A 462 13.83 -26.24 2.94
CA TYR A 462 13.24 -25.14 2.20
C TYR A 462 13.39 -23.85 3.00
N PHE A 463 13.98 -22.84 2.37
CA PHE A 463 14.04 -21.49 2.91
C PHE A 463 13.27 -20.57 1.97
N GLY A 464 12.48 -19.68 2.53
CA GLY A 464 11.75 -18.71 1.72
C GLY A 464 11.64 -17.33 2.39
N PRO A 465 11.21 -16.35 1.59
CA PRO A 465 11.09 -14.97 2.04
C PRO A 465 10.10 -14.90 3.21
N LEU A 466 10.37 -13.95 4.11
CA LEU A 466 9.46 -13.61 5.18
C LEU A 466 8.23 -12.90 4.59
N ASP A 467 7.03 -13.19 5.11
CA ASP A 467 5.88 -12.34 4.81
C ASP A 467 6.16 -10.95 5.39
N GLU A 468 6.25 -9.94 4.53
CA GLU A 468 6.61 -8.55 4.91
C GLU A 468 5.73 -8.04 6.06
N LYS A 469 4.47 -8.47 6.12
CA LYS A 469 3.51 -8.08 7.17
C LYS A 469 3.86 -8.65 8.57
N GLU A 470 4.45 -9.84 8.66
CA GLU A 470 4.85 -10.43 9.96
C GLU A 470 6.13 -9.76 10.52
N ILE A 471 7.09 -9.41 9.65
CA ILE A 471 8.34 -8.70 10.03
C ILE A 471 8.05 -7.27 10.49
N MET A 472 7.09 -6.62 9.83
CA MET A 472 6.71 -5.23 10.08
C MET A 472 5.71 -5.10 11.23
N SER A 473 5.57 -6.12 12.08
CA SER A 473 4.69 -6.10 13.24
C SER A 473 5.52 -6.20 14.53
N LYS A 474 5.18 -5.35 15.50
CA LYS A 474 5.70 -5.36 16.87
C LYS A 474 4.61 -5.83 17.80
N LYS A 475 4.91 -6.90 18.54
CA LYS A 475 4.13 -7.37 19.67
C LYS A 475 4.28 -6.41 20.86
N VAL A 476 3.18 -5.90 21.39
CA VAL A 476 3.12 -4.97 22.53
C VAL A 476 2.06 -5.45 23.52
N GLY A 477 2.46 -5.82 24.73
CA GLY A 477 1.53 -6.12 25.81
C GLY A 477 1.99 -7.21 26.77
N ASP A 478 1.12 -7.42 27.76
CA ASP A 478 0.93 -8.55 28.70
C ASP A 478 0.04 -8.01 29.85
N MET A 479 -1.06 -7.30 29.50
CA MET A 479 -1.87 -6.54 30.47
C MET A 479 -3.06 -7.38 30.92
N GLY A 480 -3.20 -7.58 32.23
CA GLY A 480 -4.29 -8.34 32.84
C GLY A 480 -3.81 -9.49 33.74
N GLY A 481 -4.64 -10.51 33.89
CA GLY A 481 -4.39 -11.71 34.69
C GLY A 481 -3.66 -12.82 33.93
N ASN A 482 -3.13 -13.78 34.68
CA ASN A 482 -2.37 -14.93 34.16
C ASN A 482 -3.19 -16.23 34.04
N MET A 483 -4.48 -16.18 34.35
CA MET A 483 -5.42 -17.31 34.20
C MET A 483 -5.93 -17.42 32.75
N GLY A 484 -6.96 -18.22 32.48
CA GLY A 484 -7.50 -18.41 31.12
C GLY A 484 -6.59 -19.18 30.17
N GLY A 485 -7.13 -19.63 29.04
CA GLY A 485 -6.38 -20.22 27.93
C GLY A 485 -5.74 -19.14 27.06
N ALA A 486 -4.50 -19.36 26.62
CA ALA A 486 -3.82 -18.41 25.74
C ALA A 486 -4.47 -18.39 24.34
N PHE A 487 -4.57 -17.20 23.75
CA PHE A 487 -4.98 -17.00 22.37
C PHE A 487 -4.03 -16.06 21.64
N ASP A 488 -3.94 -16.22 20.33
CA ASP A 488 -3.19 -15.34 19.44
C ASP A 488 -3.91 -15.32 18.08
N ASP A 489 -4.44 -14.17 17.69
CA ASP A 489 -5.15 -14.02 16.42
C ASP A 489 -4.18 -13.99 15.23
N GLY A 490 -2.90 -13.69 15.48
CA GLY A 490 -1.88 -13.42 14.48
C GLY A 490 -1.97 -12.02 13.88
N VAL A 491 -1.23 -11.78 12.81
CA VAL A 491 -1.12 -10.49 12.12
C VAL A 491 -2.08 -10.44 10.91
N PHE A 492 -2.74 -9.29 10.73
CA PHE A 492 -3.70 -8.99 9.68
C PHE A 492 -3.40 -7.62 9.05
N ASP A 493 -4.17 -7.22 8.04
CA ASP A 493 -3.96 -5.94 7.35
C ASP A 493 -4.51 -4.77 8.18
N GLY A 494 -5.51 -5.02 9.00
CA GLY A 494 -6.08 -4.05 9.94
C GLY A 494 -7.38 -4.54 10.54
N VAL A 495 -7.94 -3.74 11.43
CA VAL A 495 -9.21 -4.04 12.12
C VAL A 495 -10.34 -3.20 11.52
N LYS A 496 -11.45 -3.85 11.16
CA LYS A 496 -12.69 -3.22 10.66
C LYS A 496 -13.73 -3.03 11.75
N LYS A 497 -13.83 -3.96 12.70
CA LYS A 497 -14.84 -3.90 13.76
C LYS A 497 -14.39 -4.65 15.00
N ILE A 498 -14.75 -4.14 16.17
CA ILE A 498 -14.58 -4.82 17.45
C ILE A 498 -15.94 -4.86 18.15
N THR A 499 -16.33 -6.03 18.66
CA THR A 499 -17.52 -6.21 19.48
C THR A 499 -17.11 -6.78 20.82
N VAL A 500 -17.56 -6.21 21.94
CA VAL A 500 -17.26 -6.71 23.29
C VAL A 500 -18.54 -6.95 24.08
N ALA A 501 -18.58 -7.99 24.93
CA ALA A 501 -19.65 -8.16 25.90
C ALA A 501 -19.21 -7.69 27.28
N ILE A 502 -20.03 -6.86 27.90
CA ILE A 502 -19.77 -6.28 29.22
C ILE A 502 -20.70 -6.93 30.24
N GLU A 503 -20.13 -7.68 31.17
CA GLU A 503 -20.88 -8.26 32.28
C GLU A 503 -21.04 -7.20 33.38
N GLY A 504 -22.29 -6.85 33.69
CA GLY A 504 -22.63 -5.80 34.66
C GLY A 504 -22.35 -6.18 36.12
N SER A 505 -22.88 -5.37 37.04
CA SER A 505 -22.74 -5.60 38.48
C SER A 505 -23.22 -7.00 38.89
N PRO A 506 -22.51 -7.73 39.76
CA PRO A 506 -21.32 -7.30 40.52
C PRO A 506 -19.96 -7.49 39.80
N PHE A 507 -19.94 -8.05 38.58
CA PHE A 507 -18.72 -8.49 37.92
C PHE A 507 -17.95 -7.35 37.24
N ASN A 508 -18.67 -6.45 36.54
CA ASN A 508 -18.13 -5.27 35.87
C ASN A 508 -16.85 -5.57 35.06
N CYS A 509 -16.90 -6.58 34.18
CA CYS A 509 -15.75 -7.04 33.40
C CYS A 509 -16.09 -7.34 31.94
N ILE A 510 -15.06 -7.46 31.10
CA ILE A 510 -15.20 -7.86 29.70
C ILE A 510 -15.25 -9.38 29.64
N SER A 511 -16.44 -9.91 29.35
CA SER A 511 -16.68 -11.35 29.28
C SER A 511 -16.35 -11.93 27.91
N TYR A 512 -16.45 -11.13 26.84
CA TYR A 512 -16.22 -11.55 25.46
C TYR A 512 -15.66 -10.42 24.59
N ILE A 513 -14.85 -10.78 23.59
CA ILE A 513 -14.42 -9.90 22.50
C ILE A 513 -14.45 -10.65 21.17
N LYS A 514 -14.99 -10.00 20.13
CA LYS A 514 -14.91 -10.40 18.72
C LYS A 514 -14.24 -9.29 17.93
N ILE A 515 -13.33 -9.67 17.05
CA ILE A 515 -12.62 -8.76 16.17
C ILE A 515 -12.84 -9.21 14.73
N GLU A 516 -13.22 -8.26 13.88
CA GLU A 516 -13.34 -8.44 12.44
C GLU A 516 -12.17 -7.71 11.78
N TYR A 517 -11.24 -8.50 11.26
CA TYR A 517 -10.02 -8.07 10.61
C TYR A 517 -10.17 -8.05 9.08
N GLU A 518 -9.37 -7.22 8.42
CA GLU A 518 -9.10 -7.33 6.98
C GLU A 518 -7.85 -8.17 6.75
N LYS A 519 -7.89 -9.10 5.80
CA LYS A 519 -6.72 -9.81 5.27
C LYS A 519 -6.83 -9.97 3.75
N ASP A 520 -5.93 -9.33 3.03
CA ASP A 520 -5.82 -9.37 1.56
C ASP A 520 -7.14 -9.02 0.86
N GLY A 521 -7.86 -8.01 1.38
CA GLY A 521 -9.16 -7.56 0.87
C GLY A 521 -10.37 -8.40 1.31
N LYS A 522 -10.18 -9.35 2.24
CA LYS A 522 -11.23 -10.22 2.79
C LYS A 522 -11.44 -9.97 4.28
N LEU A 523 -12.69 -10.06 4.72
CA LEU A 523 -13.06 -10.02 6.14
C LEU A 523 -12.77 -11.38 6.80
N ASP A 524 -12.06 -11.38 7.92
CA ASP A 524 -11.81 -12.55 8.77
C ASP A 524 -12.16 -12.20 10.22
N SER A 525 -12.80 -13.11 10.97
CA SER A 525 -13.25 -12.80 12.34
C SER A 525 -12.69 -13.77 13.37
N ARG A 526 -12.38 -13.25 14.56
CA ARG A 526 -11.86 -13.99 15.72
C ARG A 526 -12.62 -13.61 16.97
N GLU A 527 -12.78 -14.54 17.90
CA GLU A 527 -13.56 -14.34 19.11
C GLU A 527 -12.97 -15.06 20.31
N HIS A 528 -13.07 -14.43 21.48
CA HIS A 528 -12.47 -14.90 22.75
C HIS A 528 -13.39 -14.60 23.93
N GLY A 529 -13.41 -15.48 24.92
CA GLY A 529 -14.28 -15.39 26.10
C GLY A 529 -15.69 -15.94 25.89
N THR A 530 -16.64 -15.57 26.77
CA THR A 530 -18.03 -16.04 26.75
C THR A 530 -18.99 -14.86 26.73
N ILE A 531 -19.97 -14.85 25.83
CA ILE A 531 -20.95 -13.76 25.72
C ILE A 531 -21.81 -13.72 27.00
N ARG A 532 -21.53 -12.76 27.89
CA ARG A 532 -22.33 -12.46 29.10
C ARG A 532 -22.54 -10.97 29.24
N GLY A 533 -23.79 -10.53 29.31
CA GLY A 533 -24.15 -9.12 29.43
C GLY A 533 -24.37 -8.42 28.09
N GLU A 534 -24.20 -7.10 28.07
CA GLU A 534 -24.53 -6.25 26.92
C GLU A 534 -23.39 -6.25 25.88
N LEU A 535 -23.73 -6.42 24.60
CA LEU A 535 -22.78 -6.30 23.50
C LEU A 535 -22.65 -4.84 23.06
N LYS A 536 -21.41 -4.35 22.97
CA LYS A 536 -21.08 -3.04 22.42
C LYS A 536 -20.12 -3.19 21.26
N GLU A 537 -20.31 -2.35 20.25
CA GLU A 537 -19.54 -2.41 19.01
C GLU A 537 -18.74 -1.12 18.79
N PHE A 538 -17.57 -1.28 18.17
CA PHE A 538 -16.71 -0.21 17.70
C PHE A 538 -16.29 -0.52 16.26
N SER A 539 -16.86 0.22 15.31
CA SER A 539 -16.52 0.09 13.88
C SER A 539 -15.41 1.05 13.50
N VAL A 540 -14.56 0.63 12.57
CA VAL A 540 -13.39 1.34 12.06
C VAL A 540 -13.55 1.48 10.54
N ASP A 541 -13.48 2.70 10.01
CA ASP A 541 -13.61 2.98 8.57
C ASP A 541 -12.35 2.61 7.76
N TYR A 542 -12.03 1.32 7.74
CA TYR A 542 -10.85 0.78 7.09
C TYR A 542 -10.96 0.82 5.55
N PRO A 543 -9.92 1.20 4.79
CA PRO A 543 -8.52 1.34 5.20
C PRO A 543 -8.09 2.75 5.65
N ASN A 544 -8.95 3.76 5.51
CA ASN A 544 -8.61 5.17 5.80
C ASN A 544 -8.47 5.42 7.31
N GLU A 545 -9.24 4.68 8.09
CA GLU A 545 -9.18 4.62 9.54
C GLU A 545 -8.64 3.27 10.01
N TYR A 546 -7.75 3.31 11.00
CA TYR A 546 -7.17 2.14 11.63
C TYR A 546 -6.78 2.42 13.08
N ILE A 547 -6.88 1.43 13.95
CA ILE A 547 -6.56 1.58 15.39
C ILE A 547 -5.05 1.78 15.57
N VAL A 548 -4.61 2.73 16.40
CA VAL A 548 -3.19 3.02 16.72
C VAL A 548 -2.85 2.80 18.19
N SER A 549 -3.86 2.70 19.05
CA SER A 549 -3.66 2.38 20.47
C SER A 549 -4.83 1.58 21.04
N VAL A 550 -4.53 0.70 21.99
CA VAL A 550 -5.50 -0.06 22.77
C VAL A 550 -5.25 0.21 24.25
N GLY A 551 -6.15 0.94 24.90
CA GLY A 551 -6.15 1.18 26.34
C GLY A 551 -7.24 0.39 27.06
N GLY A 552 -7.27 0.51 28.38
CA GLY A 552 -8.27 -0.13 29.21
C GLY A 552 -7.92 -0.15 30.68
N SER A 553 -8.65 -0.96 31.46
CA SER A 553 -8.30 -1.26 32.85
C SER A 553 -8.47 -2.75 33.17
N TYR A 554 -7.75 -3.21 34.18
CA TYR A 554 -7.91 -4.54 34.76
C TYR A 554 -7.88 -4.50 36.29
N GLU A 555 -8.53 -5.46 36.94
CA GLU A 555 -8.57 -5.58 38.40
C GLU A 555 -8.99 -7.00 38.83
N HIS A 556 -8.73 -7.34 40.09
CA HIS A 556 -9.22 -8.57 40.71
C HIS A 556 -10.75 -8.56 40.85
N VAL A 557 -11.42 -9.56 40.27
CA VAL A 557 -12.87 -9.74 40.36
C VAL A 557 -13.17 -10.89 41.31
N GLN A 558 -13.68 -10.56 42.50
CA GLN A 558 -13.83 -11.50 43.61
C GLN A 558 -14.68 -12.74 43.27
N SER A 559 -15.72 -12.58 42.44
CA SER A 559 -16.58 -13.70 42.03
C SER A 559 -15.93 -14.67 41.04
N TYR A 560 -14.87 -14.24 40.36
CA TYR A 560 -14.07 -15.08 39.45
C TYR A 560 -12.75 -15.52 40.09
N GLU A 561 -12.43 -15.04 41.30
CA GLU A 561 -11.15 -15.26 42.00
C GLU A 561 -9.91 -15.04 41.10
N SER A 562 -10.02 -14.10 40.14
CA SER A 562 -9.01 -13.84 39.10
C SER A 562 -8.94 -12.35 38.77
N VAL A 563 -7.82 -11.93 38.19
CA VAL A 563 -7.63 -10.59 37.60
C VAL A 563 -8.16 -10.62 36.17
N LEU A 564 -9.13 -9.75 35.87
CA LEU A 564 -9.80 -9.71 34.57
C LEU A 564 -9.70 -8.31 33.95
N ILE A 565 -9.79 -8.23 32.62
CA ILE A 565 -9.98 -6.98 31.91
C ILE A 565 -11.36 -6.41 32.28
N LYS A 566 -11.36 -5.21 32.85
CA LYS A 566 -12.56 -4.49 33.30
C LYS A 566 -13.11 -3.56 32.23
N SER A 567 -12.22 -2.97 31.42
CA SER A 567 -12.62 -2.08 30.33
C SER A 567 -11.58 -2.03 29.20
N LEU A 568 -12.03 -1.64 28.01
CA LEU A 568 -11.21 -1.41 26.82
C LEU A 568 -11.56 -0.06 26.18
N ILE A 569 -10.55 0.58 25.60
CA ILE A 569 -10.63 1.82 24.84
C ILE A 569 -9.75 1.67 23.59
N PHE A 570 -10.28 1.97 22.42
CA PHE A 570 -9.51 1.96 21.17
C PHE A 570 -9.34 3.39 20.67
N LYS A 571 -8.18 3.75 20.13
CA LYS A 571 -8.01 5.02 19.39
C LYS A 571 -7.49 4.74 18.00
N THR A 572 -7.94 5.49 17.01
CA THR A 572 -7.55 5.34 15.60
C THR A 572 -6.58 6.43 15.13
N ASN A 573 -5.95 6.24 13.97
CA ASN A 573 -5.08 7.21 13.31
C ASN A 573 -5.82 8.50 12.93
N THR A 574 -7.13 8.39 12.68
CA THR A 574 -7.99 9.55 12.47
C THR A 574 -8.30 10.24 13.78
N GLY A 575 -7.87 9.75 14.96
CA GLY A 575 -8.10 10.35 16.28
C GLY A 575 -9.41 9.94 16.96
N LYS A 576 -10.26 9.13 16.31
CA LYS A 576 -11.50 8.59 16.91
C LYS A 576 -11.15 7.66 18.06
N ALA A 577 -11.73 7.91 19.23
CA ALA A 577 -11.67 7.00 20.38
C ALA A 577 -12.99 6.24 20.53
N SER A 578 -12.94 4.96 20.89
CA SER A 578 -14.13 4.26 21.35
C SER A 578 -14.58 4.83 22.70
N PRO A 579 -15.88 4.75 23.03
CA PRO A 579 -16.31 4.85 24.42
C PRO A 579 -15.52 3.87 25.30
N VAL A 580 -15.47 4.12 26.62
CA VAL A 580 -14.94 3.12 27.56
C VAL A 580 -15.88 1.93 27.55
N LEU A 581 -15.45 0.84 26.93
CA LEU A 581 -16.23 -0.39 26.84
C LEU A 581 -15.91 -1.20 28.08
N GLY A 582 -16.73 -1.09 29.13
CA GLY A 582 -16.58 -1.82 30.38
C GLY A 582 -16.90 -1.01 31.63
N GLY A 583 -16.32 -1.40 32.77
CA GLY A 583 -16.53 -0.72 34.05
C GLY A 583 -15.90 0.68 34.10
N THR A 584 -16.70 1.68 34.47
CA THR A 584 -16.26 3.08 34.62
C THR A 584 -16.43 3.59 36.04
N THR A 585 -15.57 4.52 36.44
CA THR A 585 -15.76 5.35 37.65
C THR A 585 -16.90 6.36 37.45
N SER A 586 -17.34 7.02 38.52
CA SER A 586 -18.39 8.06 38.46
C SER A 586 -18.04 9.27 37.59
N CYS A 587 -16.78 9.42 37.20
CA CYS A 587 -16.29 10.45 36.29
C CYS A 587 -15.96 9.94 34.88
N GLY A 588 -16.42 8.72 34.52
CA GLY A 588 -16.33 8.18 33.16
C GLY A 588 -14.97 7.59 32.76
N LYS A 589 -14.02 7.46 33.71
CA LYS A 589 -12.71 6.81 33.47
C LYS A 589 -12.79 5.29 33.67
N PRO A 590 -11.90 4.50 33.03
CA PRO A 590 -11.73 3.08 33.35
C PRO A 590 -11.66 2.81 34.86
N ALA A 591 -12.48 1.90 35.37
CA ALA A 591 -12.41 1.47 36.76
C ALA A 591 -11.36 0.35 36.92
N GLY A 592 -10.37 0.54 37.80
CA GLY A 592 -9.28 -0.42 38.05
C GLY A 592 -7.90 0.13 37.68
N THR A 593 -6.92 -0.77 37.48
CA THR A 593 -5.57 -0.40 37.04
C THR A 593 -5.56 -0.13 35.54
N GLU A 594 -5.26 1.10 35.13
CA GLU A 594 -5.26 1.52 33.73
C GLU A 594 -4.04 1.00 32.97
N PHE A 595 -4.21 0.71 31.68
CA PHE A 595 -3.12 0.38 30.76
C PHE A 595 -3.33 1.02 29.39
N MET A 596 -2.24 1.14 28.63
CA MET A 596 -2.23 1.58 27.24
C MET A 596 -1.18 0.78 26.45
N LEU A 597 -1.60 0.23 25.32
CA LEU A 597 -0.77 -0.46 24.34
C LEU A 597 -0.69 0.41 23.10
N GLU A 598 0.51 0.80 22.70
CA GLU A 598 0.74 1.67 21.55
C GLU A 598 1.88 1.13 20.68
N GLY A 599 1.70 1.20 19.36
CA GLY A 599 2.78 1.01 18.40
C GLY A 599 3.78 2.17 18.46
N LYS A 600 5.07 1.92 18.15
CA LYS A 600 6.01 3.03 17.94
C LYS A 600 5.52 3.86 16.74
N ASN A 601 5.63 5.20 16.82
CA ASN A 601 5.32 6.12 15.72
C ASN A 601 3.88 6.05 15.15
N GLY A 602 2.88 5.64 15.95
CA GLY A 602 1.48 5.59 15.49
C GLY A 602 1.15 4.39 14.60
N GLY A 603 1.89 3.29 14.75
CA GLY A 603 1.68 2.05 14.02
C GLY A 603 0.24 1.52 14.08
N LYS A 604 -0.24 1.02 12.93
CA LYS A 604 -1.56 0.42 12.77
C LYS A 604 -1.70 -0.88 13.58
N LEU A 605 -2.80 -1.09 14.28
CA LEU A 605 -3.14 -2.34 14.94
C LEU A 605 -3.41 -3.42 13.90
N LEU A 606 -2.63 -4.50 13.95
CA LEU A 606 -2.68 -5.62 13.02
C LEU A 606 -3.28 -6.87 13.65
N GLY A 607 -3.39 -6.99 14.97
CA GLY A 607 -3.87 -8.21 15.61
C GLY A 607 -3.90 -8.13 17.13
N PHE A 608 -4.57 -9.10 17.77
CA PHE A 608 -4.60 -9.27 19.22
C PHE A 608 -4.03 -10.63 19.64
N PHE A 609 -3.45 -10.67 20.84
CA PHE A 609 -3.12 -11.89 21.57
C PHE A 609 -3.49 -11.70 23.03
N GLY A 610 -3.56 -12.77 23.81
CA GLY A 610 -3.94 -12.65 25.21
C GLY A 610 -4.33 -13.96 25.86
N ARG A 611 -5.19 -13.87 26.87
CA ARG A 611 -5.71 -15.01 27.62
C ARG A 611 -7.20 -14.83 27.90
N SER A 612 -7.97 -15.89 27.71
CA SER A 612 -9.41 -15.87 28.00
C SER A 612 -9.92 -17.23 28.49
N GLY A 613 -10.92 -17.21 29.34
CA GLY A 613 -11.70 -18.38 29.74
C GLY A 613 -13.19 -18.06 29.76
N GLN A 614 -13.76 -17.98 30.96
CA GLN A 614 -15.14 -17.51 31.15
C GLN A 614 -15.29 -15.99 30.90
N ALA A 615 -14.18 -15.25 31.03
CA ALA A 615 -14.07 -13.83 30.74
C ALA A 615 -12.68 -13.54 30.12
N LEU A 616 -12.41 -12.30 29.74
CA LEU A 616 -11.12 -11.87 29.21
C LEU A 616 -10.12 -11.62 30.35
N ASP A 617 -9.13 -12.49 30.49
CA ASP A 617 -8.12 -12.42 31.55
C ASP A 617 -7.04 -11.38 31.22
N ALA A 618 -6.47 -11.45 30.01
CA ALA A 618 -5.41 -10.55 29.56
C ALA A 618 -5.48 -10.24 28.06
N ILE A 619 -4.93 -9.08 27.68
CA ILE A 619 -4.86 -8.62 26.30
C ILE A 619 -3.50 -7.97 25.95
N GLY A 620 -3.05 -8.25 24.75
CA GLY A 620 -1.89 -7.71 24.08
C GLY A 620 -2.20 -7.47 22.60
N ALA A 621 -1.40 -6.65 21.93
CA ALA A 621 -1.65 -6.20 20.57
C ALA A 621 -0.42 -6.32 19.67
N TYR A 622 -0.64 -6.66 18.40
CA TYR A 622 0.35 -6.51 17.34
C TYR A 622 0.12 -5.16 16.66
N PHE A 623 1.11 -4.29 16.69
CA PHE A 623 1.10 -3.03 15.94
C PHE A 623 2.09 -3.11 14.79
N ASP A 624 1.74 -2.56 13.64
CA ASP A 624 2.66 -2.25 12.58
C ASP A 624 3.81 -1.41 13.15
N THR A 625 5.05 -1.76 12.83
CA THR A 625 6.21 -0.92 13.18
C THR A 625 6.29 0.34 12.33
N GLY A 626 5.41 0.48 11.34
CA GLY A 626 5.18 1.70 10.59
C GLY A 626 6.36 2.03 9.70
N SER A 627 6.40 1.48 8.49
CA SER A 627 7.00 2.19 7.37
C SER A 627 6.12 3.39 7.04
N LEU A 628 6.47 4.56 7.61
CA LEU A 628 6.03 5.88 7.16
C LEU A 628 6.34 6.02 5.67
N GLY A 629 5.34 5.86 4.77
CA GLY A 629 5.48 6.16 3.34
C GLY A 629 6.78 5.63 2.69
N GLY A 630 7.29 4.50 3.17
CA GLY A 630 8.65 4.05 2.88
C GLY A 630 8.69 3.27 1.57
N VAL A 631 9.29 3.82 0.52
CA VAL A 631 9.50 3.04 -0.70
C VAL A 631 10.65 2.05 -0.45
N ALA A 632 10.41 0.75 -0.67
CA ALA A 632 11.37 -0.33 -0.42
C ALA A 632 12.75 -0.03 -1.06
N PRO A 633 13.86 -0.45 -0.43
CA PRO A 633 15.18 -0.06 -0.87
C PRO A 633 15.53 -0.76 -2.19
N LEU A 634 15.85 0.03 -3.21
CA LEU A 634 16.19 -0.45 -4.54
C LEU A 634 17.72 -0.51 -4.67
N GLY A 635 18.24 -1.56 -5.32
CA GLY A 635 19.68 -1.80 -5.48
C GLY A 635 20.12 -3.23 -5.15
N GLY A 636 21.38 -3.36 -4.74
CA GLY A 636 22.02 -4.61 -4.34
C GLY A 636 21.59 -5.18 -3.00
N LYS A 637 21.77 -6.48 -2.84
CA LYS A 637 21.33 -7.26 -1.67
C LYS A 637 22.44 -7.44 -0.61
N ASN A 638 23.64 -6.96 -0.90
CA ASN A 638 24.80 -7.03 -0.02
C ASN A 638 24.82 -5.81 0.91
N GLY A 639 25.95 -5.51 1.56
CA GLY A 639 26.04 -4.43 2.55
C GLY A 639 25.30 -4.73 3.86
N ALA A 640 25.68 -4.02 4.93
CA ALA A 640 24.94 -3.99 6.18
C ALA A 640 23.71 -3.10 6.00
N ALA A 641 22.57 -3.50 6.57
CA ALA A 641 21.38 -2.67 6.54
C ALA A 641 21.59 -1.42 7.42
N PHE A 642 21.08 -0.28 6.97
CA PHE A 642 21.04 0.95 7.74
C PHE A 642 19.64 1.57 7.66
N ASP A 643 19.29 2.33 8.68
CA ASP A 643 18.07 3.12 8.79
C ASP A 643 18.42 4.37 9.58
N ASP A 644 18.28 5.54 8.96
CA ASP A 644 18.59 6.81 9.58
C ASP A 644 17.50 7.27 10.55
N GLY A 645 16.31 6.69 10.44
CA GLY A 645 15.09 7.13 11.11
C GLY A 645 14.41 8.27 10.36
N VAL A 646 13.46 8.91 11.04
CA VAL A 646 12.60 9.96 10.48
C VAL A 646 12.94 11.29 11.15
N PHE A 647 13.17 12.30 10.32
CA PHE A 647 13.54 13.66 10.71
C PHE A 647 12.53 14.67 10.18
N GLU A 648 12.72 15.94 10.51
CA GLU A 648 11.84 16.99 9.98
C GLU A 648 12.09 17.21 8.49
N GLY A 649 13.33 17.09 8.02
CA GLY A 649 13.65 17.06 6.59
C GLY A 649 15.15 17.07 6.32
N VAL A 650 15.54 17.16 5.05
CA VAL A 650 16.94 17.09 4.60
C VAL A 650 17.44 18.48 4.23
N THR A 651 18.61 18.87 4.74
CA THR A 651 19.27 20.17 4.45
C THR A 651 20.42 20.03 3.45
N LYS A 652 21.13 18.89 3.45
CA LYS A 652 22.24 18.63 2.53
C LYS A 652 22.44 17.13 2.31
N ILE A 653 22.79 16.78 1.08
CA ILE A 653 23.24 15.43 0.70
C ILE A 653 24.64 15.54 0.11
N THR A 654 25.54 14.67 0.55
CA THR A 654 26.89 14.52 -0.02
C THR A 654 27.07 13.10 -0.51
N VAL A 655 27.51 12.92 -1.75
CA VAL A 655 27.69 11.62 -2.42
C VAL A 655 29.14 11.47 -2.85
N GLY A 656 29.78 10.36 -2.49
CA GLY A 656 31.10 9.97 -2.98
C GLY A 656 31.01 9.17 -4.27
N LYS A 657 31.62 9.69 -5.34
CA LYS A 657 31.74 9.04 -6.64
C LYS A 657 33.07 8.32 -6.76
N GLU A 658 33.02 7.01 -6.94
CA GLU A 658 34.20 6.22 -7.33
C GLU A 658 34.27 6.14 -8.86
N GLY A 659 35.41 6.54 -9.45
CA GLY A 659 35.62 6.60 -10.90
C GLY A 659 35.80 5.22 -11.55
N SER A 660 36.21 5.21 -12.83
CA SER A 660 36.52 3.97 -13.55
C SER A 660 37.64 3.18 -12.83
N PRO A 661 37.54 1.83 -12.72
CA PRO A 661 36.52 0.95 -13.32
C PRO A 661 35.24 0.76 -12.50
N PHE A 662 35.14 1.32 -11.29
CA PHE A 662 34.05 1.04 -10.33
C PHE A 662 32.73 1.74 -10.71
N ASN A 663 32.82 3.02 -11.08
CA ASN A 663 31.68 3.84 -11.55
C ASN A 663 30.44 3.72 -10.64
N CYS A 664 30.59 3.75 -9.31
CA CYS A 664 29.50 3.58 -8.35
C CYS A 664 29.51 4.65 -7.26
N ILE A 665 28.45 4.71 -6.45
CA ILE A 665 28.40 5.52 -5.25
C ILE A 665 29.09 4.76 -4.13
N SER A 666 30.24 5.26 -3.69
CA SER A 666 31.02 4.67 -2.60
C SER A 666 30.54 5.14 -1.22
N TYR A 667 29.97 6.35 -1.14
CA TYR A 667 29.61 7.02 0.11
C TYR A 667 28.37 7.90 -0.06
N ILE A 668 27.56 7.99 0.99
CA ILE A 668 26.52 9.01 1.11
C ILE A 668 26.48 9.56 2.54
N LYS A 669 26.35 10.87 2.67
CA LYS A 669 26.09 11.57 3.93
C LYS A 669 24.87 12.45 3.77
N ILE A 670 23.99 12.40 4.76
CA ILE A 670 22.76 13.18 4.79
C ILE A 670 22.74 14.01 6.06
N ASP A 671 22.54 15.31 5.90
CA ASP A 671 22.40 16.27 6.98
C ASP A 671 20.89 16.56 7.14
N TYR A 672 20.32 16.09 8.25
CA TYR A 672 18.90 16.20 8.57
C TYR A 672 18.63 17.35 9.55
N GLU A 673 17.48 17.99 9.42
CA GLU A 673 16.98 18.95 10.40
C GLU A 673 16.16 18.24 11.48
N LYS A 674 16.43 18.59 12.75
CA LYS A 674 15.68 18.14 13.91
C LYS A 674 15.77 19.16 15.05
N ASP A 675 14.63 19.66 15.51
CA ASP A 675 14.54 20.60 16.64
C ASP A 675 15.41 21.88 16.47
N GLY A 676 15.56 22.40 15.25
CA GLY A 676 16.39 23.59 14.99
C GLY A 676 17.89 23.31 14.87
N LYS A 677 18.30 22.04 14.74
CA LYS A 677 19.71 21.60 14.64
C LYS A 677 19.89 20.61 13.49
N VAL A 678 21.12 20.58 12.97
CA VAL A 678 21.54 19.63 11.94
C VAL A 678 22.14 18.37 12.57
N GLU A 679 21.55 17.21 12.27
CA GLU A 679 22.09 15.88 12.58
C GLU A 679 22.54 15.17 11.30
N SER A 680 23.80 14.72 11.28
CA SER A 680 24.34 13.96 10.14
C SER A 680 24.19 12.44 10.32
N ARG A 681 23.97 11.74 9.20
CA ARG A 681 24.11 10.29 9.07
C ARG A 681 24.95 9.96 7.83
N GLU A 682 25.74 8.89 7.89
CA GLU A 682 26.68 8.55 6.83
C GLU A 682 26.78 7.04 6.60
N HIS A 683 26.92 6.65 5.34
CA HIS A 683 26.90 5.26 4.88
C HIS A 683 27.90 5.03 3.76
N GLY A 684 28.50 3.84 3.73
CA GLY A 684 29.55 3.50 2.77
C GLY A 684 30.95 3.98 3.18
N THR A 685 31.87 4.05 2.22
CA THR A 685 33.28 4.43 2.45
C THR A 685 33.67 5.61 1.56
N ILE A 686 34.23 6.66 2.14
CA ILE A 686 34.67 7.85 1.38
C ILE A 686 35.78 7.46 0.40
N ARG A 687 35.45 7.39 -0.90
CA ARG A 687 36.37 7.14 -2.00
C ARG A 687 36.01 7.96 -3.23
N GLY A 688 37.01 8.55 -3.87
CA GLY A 688 36.85 9.36 -5.08
C GLY A 688 36.35 10.78 -4.80
N GLU A 689 35.62 11.37 -5.75
CA GLU A 689 35.19 12.77 -5.71
C GLU A 689 33.89 12.92 -4.92
N LEU A 690 33.82 13.90 -4.00
CA LEU A 690 32.59 14.23 -3.28
C LEU A 690 31.77 15.23 -4.08
N GLN A 691 30.48 14.94 -4.21
CA GLN A 691 29.50 15.77 -4.89
C GLN A 691 28.40 16.14 -3.90
N GLU A 692 27.98 17.39 -3.91
CA GLU A 692 27.03 17.90 -2.91
C GLU A 692 25.73 18.38 -3.56
N PHE A 693 24.62 18.16 -2.87
CA PHE A 693 23.32 18.72 -3.18
C PHE A 693 22.75 19.39 -1.95
N LEU A 694 22.66 20.72 -2.01
CA LEU A 694 22.07 21.55 -0.96
C LEU A 694 20.56 21.65 -1.16
N VAL A 695 19.84 21.42 -0.07
CA VAL A 695 18.38 21.48 0.03
C VAL A 695 18.06 22.61 1.00
N ASP A 696 17.41 23.65 0.51
CA ASP A 696 17.07 24.83 1.33
C ASP A 696 15.92 24.54 2.30
N TYR A 697 16.12 23.67 3.29
CA TYR A 697 15.10 23.26 4.26
C TYR A 697 14.79 24.39 5.28
N PRO A 698 13.52 24.63 5.69
CA PRO A 698 12.28 23.86 5.44
C PRO A 698 11.55 24.19 4.14
N ASN A 699 12.10 25.12 3.38
CA ASN A 699 11.49 25.85 2.28
C ASN A 699 11.48 25.07 0.96
N GLU A 700 12.59 24.38 0.70
CA GLU A 700 12.79 23.34 -0.28
C GLU A 700 12.92 22.01 0.44
N TYR A 701 12.21 21.01 -0.05
CA TYR A 701 12.30 19.65 0.46
C TYR A 701 12.24 18.65 -0.68
N ILE A 702 12.96 17.54 -0.54
CA ILE A 702 13.00 16.49 -1.55
C ILE A 702 11.63 15.80 -1.60
N THR A 703 11.07 15.63 -2.79
CA THR A 703 9.79 14.96 -3.04
C THR A 703 9.96 13.64 -3.77
N SER A 704 11.13 13.42 -4.39
CA SER A 704 11.48 12.15 -4.99
C SER A 704 13.00 11.93 -5.04
N VAL A 705 13.38 10.66 -4.97
CA VAL A 705 14.77 10.20 -5.08
C VAL A 705 14.85 9.26 -6.28
N GLY A 706 15.56 9.65 -7.33
CA GLY A 706 15.80 8.80 -8.49
C GLY A 706 17.24 8.34 -8.57
N GLY A 707 17.51 7.33 -9.40
CA GLY A 707 18.87 6.82 -9.57
C GLY A 707 18.97 5.67 -10.56
N SER A 708 20.14 5.04 -10.58
CA SER A 708 20.37 3.78 -11.28
C SER A 708 21.25 2.85 -10.46
N TYR A 709 21.07 1.54 -10.65
CA TYR A 709 21.92 0.52 -10.06
C TYR A 709 22.25 -0.56 -11.10
N ASP A 710 23.45 -1.13 -10.97
CA ASP A 710 23.92 -2.16 -11.89
C ASP A 710 24.98 -3.05 -11.21
N HIS A 711 25.25 -4.20 -11.82
CA HIS A 711 26.37 -5.04 -11.43
C HIS A 711 27.70 -4.32 -11.69
N VAL A 712 28.55 -4.24 -10.66
CA VAL A 712 29.91 -3.70 -10.75
C VAL A 712 30.89 -4.87 -10.72
N GLU A 713 31.52 -5.17 -11.86
CA GLU A 713 32.41 -6.34 -12.03
C GLU A 713 33.47 -6.47 -10.94
N TYR A 714 34.11 -5.36 -10.56
CA TYR A 714 35.16 -5.38 -9.54
C TYR A 714 34.66 -5.83 -8.15
N TYR A 715 33.46 -5.41 -7.78
CA TYR A 715 32.86 -5.76 -6.48
C TYR A 715 32.02 -7.04 -6.56
N GLU A 716 31.88 -7.64 -7.75
CA GLU A 716 31.04 -8.81 -8.04
C GLU A 716 29.63 -8.70 -7.45
N THR A 717 29.08 -7.48 -7.43
CA THR A 717 27.76 -7.21 -6.84
C THR A 717 27.06 -6.02 -7.49
N VAL A 718 25.75 -5.96 -7.30
CA VAL A 718 24.90 -4.83 -7.73
C VAL A 718 25.07 -3.69 -6.74
N LEU A 719 25.41 -2.50 -7.23
CA LEU A 719 25.60 -1.29 -6.42
C LEU A 719 24.81 -0.13 -7.01
N ILE A 720 24.47 0.85 -6.17
CA ILE A 720 23.94 2.13 -6.66
C ILE A 720 25.03 2.81 -7.50
N LYS A 721 24.71 3.08 -8.77
CA LYS A 721 25.59 3.75 -9.72
C LYS A 721 25.41 5.25 -9.66
N THR A 722 24.16 5.70 -9.62
CA THR A 722 23.81 7.12 -9.61
C THR A 722 22.61 7.44 -8.73
N LEU A 723 22.55 8.69 -8.27
CA LEU A 723 21.40 9.27 -7.58
C LEU A 723 21.08 10.66 -8.14
N PHE A 724 19.82 11.04 -8.13
CA PHE A 724 19.37 12.42 -8.30
C PHE A 724 18.13 12.66 -7.45
N PHE A 725 17.87 13.91 -7.11
CA PHE A 725 16.78 14.29 -6.21
C PHE A 725 15.91 15.32 -6.90
N LYS A 726 14.58 15.18 -6.83
CA LYS A 726 13.66 16.26 -7.18
C LYS A 726 13.05 16.83 -5.91
N THR A 727 12.82 18.13 -5.89
CA THR A 727 12.24 18.83 -4.74
C THR A 727 10.85 19.38 -5.06
N ASN A 728 10.14 19.84 -4.03
CA ASN A 728 8.84 20.49 -4.14
C ASN A 728 8.87 21.79 -4.96
N THR A 729 10.06 22.37 -5.19
CA THR A 729 10.24 23.57 -6.02
C THR A 729 10.38 23.24 -7.52
N GLY A 730 10.41 21.95 -7.88
CA GLY A 730 10.70 21.47 -9.23
C GLY A 730 12.21 21.39 -9.55
N LYS A 731 13.08 21.82 -8.63
CA LYS A 731 14.54 21.66 -8.77
C LYS A 731 14.89 20.18 -8.82
N THR A 732 15.70 19.81 -9.80
CA THR A 732 16.30 18.47 -9.90
C THR A 732 17.80 18.62 -9.69
N SER A 733 18.39 17.82 -8.80
CA SER A 733 19.84 17.80 -8.60
C SER A 733 20.56 17.34 -9.89
N PRO A 734 21.84 17.67 -10.07
CA PRO A 734 22.69 16.93 -10.99
C PRO A 734 22.63 15.43 -10.67
N VAL A 735 22.86 14.58 -11.68
CA VAL A 735 23.04 13.15 -11.45
C VAL A 735 24.37 12.96 -10.71
N LEU A 736 24.27 12.56 -9.45
CA LEU A 736 25.38 12.30 -8.56
C LEU A 736 25.88 10.86 -8.73
N GLY A 737 27.19 10.64 -8.64
CA GLY A 737 27.81 9.31 -8.75
C GLY A 737 28.42 9.00 -10.13
N GLY A 738 28.41 7.71 -10.50
CA GLY A 738 29.04 7.16 -11.71
C GLY A 738 28.36 7.51 -13.03
N THR A 739 28.70 6.82 -14.11
CA THR A 739 27.98 6.92 -15.39
C THR A 739 26.63 6.21 -15.29
N LYS A 740 25.57 6.86 -15.81
CA LYS A 740 24.21 6.30 -15.88
C LYS A 740 24.23 5.00 -16.71
N ALA A 741 24.04 3.86 -16.05
CA ALA A 741 24.05 2.52 -16.64
C ALA A 741 23.27 1.57 -15.71
N GLY A 742 22.65 0.54 -16.28
CA GLY A 742 21.83 -0.43 -15.55
C GLY A 742 20.36 0.00 -15.35
N THR A 743 19.74 -0.52 -14.29
CA THR A 743 18.31 -0.34 -14.01
C THR A 743 18.05 1.01 -13.35
N GLU A 744 17.19 1.83 -13.95
CA GLU A 744 16.75 3.10 -13.37
C GLU A 744 15.66 2.90 -12.31
N PHE A 745 15.62 3.79 -11.32
CA PHE A 745 14.57 3.79 -10.32
C PHE A 745 14.13 5.19 -9.91
N MET A 746 12.94 5.26 -9.31
CA MET A 746 12.37 6.45 -8.71
C MET A 746 11.62 6.06 -7.44
N LEU A 747 11.96 6.70 -6.32
CA LEU A 747 11.27 6.62 -5.04
C LEU A 747 10.46 7.91 -4.92
N GLU A 748 9.13 7.80 -4.95
CA GLU A 748 8.20 8.93 -4.84
C GLU A 748 6.87 8.48 -4.20
N ASN A 749 6.16 9.39 -3.53
CA ASN A 749 4.80 9.16 -3.02
C ASN A 749 3.76 9.94 -3.85
N LYS A 750 2.52 9.43 -3.93
CA LYS A 750 1.40 9.92 -4.74
C LYS A 750 0.94 11.35 -4.44
N TYR A 751 1.41 11.97 -3.35
CA TYR A 751 0.94 13.28 -2.87
C TYR A 751 2.02 14.36 -2.80
N GLY A 752 3.23 14.14 -3.36
CA GLY A 752 4.29 15.15 -3.35
C GLY A 752 4.83 15.47 -1.95
N GLU A 753 4.78 14.47 -1.07
CA GLU A 753 5.22 14.56 0.32
C GLU A 753 6.74 14.77 0.45
N LYS A 754 7.15 15.33 1.58
CA LYS A 754 8.53 15.64 1.92
C LYS A 754 9.32 14.39 2.33
N LEU A 755 10.54 14.24 1.84
CA LEU A 755 11.52 13.27 2.30
C LEU A 755 11.94 13.58 3.75
N LEU A 756 11.72 12.61 4.63
CA LEU A 756 11.99 12.71 6.06
C LEU A 756 13.21 11.89 6.50
N GLY A 757 13.65 10.90 5.71
CA GLY A 757 14.71 9.98 6.12
C GLY A 757 15.09 8.98 5.03
N PHE A 758 16.27 8.36 5.18
CA PHE A 758 16.75 7.29 4.30
C PHE A 758 16.93 5.99 5.08
N PHE A 759 16.77 4.87 4.39
CA PHE A 759 17.15 3.56 4.86
C PHE A 759 17.71 2.76 3.68
N GLY A 760 18.44 1.69 3.91
CA GLY A 760 19.09 1.00 2.80
C GLY A 760 20.12 -0.02 3.25
N ARG A 761 21.11 -0.25 2.38
CA ARG A 761 22.21 -1.17 2.64
C ARG A 761 23.52 -0.57 2.14
N SER A 762 24.56 -0.64 2.96
CA SER A 762 25.89 -0.16 2.58
C SER A 762 27.01 -1.01 3.17
N GLY A 763 28.12 -1.08 2.44
CA GLY A 763 29.36 -1.72 2.89
C GLY A 763 30.56 -0.89 2.46
N GLN A 764 31.36 -1.43 1.54
CA GLN A 764 32.44 -0.67 0.90
C GLN A 764 31.90 0.41 -0.07
N ALA A 765 30.68 0.23 -0.55
CA ALA A 765 29.93 1.14 -1.40
C ALA A 765 28.44 1.13 -0.99
N LEU A 766 27.62 1.96 -1.62
CA LEU A 766 26.18 1.99 -1.40
C LEU A 766 25.50 0.88 -2.21
N ASP A 767 25.03 -0.16 -1.53
CA ASP A 767 24.40 -1.32 -2.16
C ASP A 767 22.96 -1.00 -2.57
N ALA A 768 22.12 -0.52 -1.65
CA ALA A 768 20.71 -0.19 -1.90
C ALA A 768 20.25 1.02 -1.10
N ILE A 769 19.20 1.70 -1.58
CA ILE A 769 18.64 2.88 -0.92
C ILE A 769 17.10 2.94 -1.05
N GLY A 770 16.45 3.30 0.04
CA GLY A 770 15.02 3.52 0.25
C GLY A 770 14.80 4.83 1.02
N ALA A 771 13.57 5.34 1.03
CA ALA A 771 13.27 6.69 1.50
C ALA A 771 11.94 6.76 2.25
N TYR A 772 11.88 7.55 3.33
CA TYR A 772 10.65 7.89 4.08
C TYR A 772 10.08 9.23 3.62
N PHE A 773 8.76 9.31 3.36
CA PHE A 773 8.07 10.56 2.97
C PHE A 773 6.91 10.93 3.94
N GLY A 774 6.59 12.23 4.12
CA GLY A 774 5.44 12.73 4.91
C GLY A 774 5.10 14.24 4.73
N SER A 775 4.04 14.75 5.40
CA SER A 775 3.40 16.06 5.08
C SER A 775 4.23 17.34 5.38
N PRO A 776 3.96 18.49 4.70
CA PRO A 776 4.63 19.77 4.93
C PRO A 776 4.18 20.44 6.24
N GLY A 777 5.09 21.11 6.98
CA GLY A 777 4.82 21.62 8.33
C GLY A 777 3.86 22.81 8.40
N GLY A 778 2.65 22.59 8.94
CA GLY A 778 1.67 23.64 9.30
C GLY A 778 1.69 24.00 10.80
N VAL A 779 1.01 25.09 11.18
CA VAL A 779 0.89 25.54 12.57
C VAL A 779 -0.45 25.08 13.15
N GLY A 780 -0.43 24.21 14.16
CA GLY A 780 -1.64 23.60 14.76
C GLY A 780 -1.71 22.08 14.55
N PRO A 781 -2.88 21.44 14.72
CA PRO A 781 -4.18 22.03 15.00
C PRO A 781 -4.39 22.28 16.51
N ARG A 782 -5.27 23.22 16.85
CA ARG A 782 -5.70 23.57 18.21
C ARG A 782 -7.19 23.27 18.34
N GLY A 783 -7.63 22.67 19.44
CA GLY A 783 -9.03 22.27 19.65
C GLY A 783 -9.19 20.88 20.25
N GLY A 784 -10.34 20.27 20.01
CA GLY A 784 -10.66 18.91 20.43
C GLY A 784 -10.11 17.82 19.51
N ILE A 785 -10.16 16.59 20.01
CA ILE A 785 -9.59 15.42 19.34
C ILE A 785 -10.63 14.60 18.56
N HIS A 786 -11.89 15.05 18.51
CA HIS A 786 -12.99 14.37 17.82
C HIS A 786 -13.19 14.94 16.40
N GLY A 787 -14.21 14.50 15.66
CA GLY A 787 -14.45 14.89 14.25
C GLY A 787 -13.52 14.19 13.25
N ASP A 788 -13.85 14.24 11.96
CA ASP A 788 -13.01 13.70 10.89
C ASP A 788 -11.87 14.66 10.54
N ALA A 789 -10.68 14.13 10.27
CA ALA A 789 -9.54 14.93 9.87
C ALA A 789 -9.77 15.52 8.47
N PHE A 790 -9.42 16.79 8.29
CA PHE A 790 -9.44 17.45 7.00
C PHE A 790 -8.12 18.19 6.73
N ASP A 791 -7.77 18.30 5.45
CA ASP A 791 -6.69 19.16 4.97
C ASP A 791 -7.14 19.76 3.64
N ASP A 792 -7.23 21.08 3.58
CA ASP A 792 -7.65 21.79 2.37
C ASP A 792 -6.55 21.81 1.29
N GLY A 793 -5.30 21.62 1.70
CA GLY A 793 -4.11 21.85 0.89
C GLY A 793 -3.62 23.31 0.93
N ILE A 794 -2.65 23.62 0.07
CA ILE A 794 -2.00 24.94 -0.03
C ILE A 794 -2.57 25.73 -1.21
N PHE A 795 -3.06 26.95 -0.95
CA PHE A 795 -3.61 27.87 -1.95
C PHE A 795 -2.83 29.20 -2.02
N ILE A 796 -3.19 30.04 -3.00
CA ILE A 796 -2.53 31.34 -3.24
C ILE A 796 -2.98 32.38 -2.20
N GLY A 797 -4.18 32.24 -1.63
CA GLY A 797 -4.66 33.07 -0.53
C GLY A 797 -6.14 32.86 -0.22
N VAL A 798 -6.64 33.56 0.79
CA VAL A 798 -8.03 33.48 1.26
C VAL A 798 -8.79 34.75 0.92
N LYS A 799 -9.95 34.62 0.25
CA LYS A 799 -10.84 35.73 -0.13
C LYS A 799 -11.98 35.95 0.84
N LYS A 800 -12.55 34.88 1.36
CA LYS A 800 -13.67 34.94 2.31
C LYS A 800 -13.67 33.73 3.22
N ILE A 801 -14.01 33.97 4.48
CA ILE A 801 -14.33 32.92 5.45
C ILE A 801 -15.76 33.12 5.93
N THR A 802 -16.55 32.06 5.89
CA THR A 802 -17.92 32.04 6.46
C THR A 802 -17.96 31.00 7.57
N VAL A 803 -18.46 31.37 8.74
CA VAL A 803 -18.62 30.45 9.88
C VAL A 803 -20.07 30.41 10.32
N ALA A 804 -20.56 29.23 10.73
CA ALA A 804 -21.84 29.11 11.42
C ALA A 804 -21.63 29.02 12.93
N ILE A 805 -22.31 29.87 13.68
CA ILE A 805 -22.20 29.99 15.13
C ILE A 805 -23.47 29.46 15.77
N GLU A 806 -23.35 28.39 16.54
CA GLU A 806 -24.44 27.82 17.30
C GLU A 806 -24.51 28.48 18.69
N GLY A 807 -25.63 29.16 18.98
CA GLY A 807 -25.83 29.90 20.25
C GLY A 807 -26.08 28.99 21.46
N PHE A 808 -26.54 29.58 22.58
CA PHE A 808 -26.80 28.83 23.81
C PHE A 808 -27.82 27.70 23.55
N PRO A 809 -27.61 26.47 24.07
CA PRO A 809 -26.57 26.04 25.02
C PRO A 809 -25.24 25.54 24.41
N TYR A 810 -25.05 25.63 23.09
CA TYR A 810 -23.94 25.01 22.38
C TYR A 810 -22.69 25.90 22.33
N ASN A 811 -22.87 27.19 22.05
CA ASN A 811 -21.81 28.21 22.05
C ASN A 811 -20.54 27.75 21.31
N CYS A 812 -20.67 27.25 20.09
CA CYS A 812 -19.55 26.72 19.31
C CYS A 812 -19.64 27.05 17.81
N ILE A 813 -18.53 26.85 17.10
CA ILE A 813 -18.51 26.94 15.64
C ILE A 813 -18.94 25.59 15.08
N SER A 814 -20.10 25.55 14.44
CA SER A 814 -20.65 24.32 13.87
C SER A 814 -20.16 24.07 12.44
N TYR A 815 -19.79 25.12 11.70
CA TYR A 815 -19.35 25.04 10.31
C TYR A 815 -18.36 26.15 9.95
N ILE A 816 -17.45 25.84 9.04
CA ILE A 816 -16.57 26.80 8.38
C ILE A 816 -16.51 26.53 6.88
N LYS A 817 -16.62 27.59 6.08
CA LYS A 817 -16.40 27.60 4.63
C LYS A 817 -15.30 28.59 4.32
N ILE A 818 -14.38 28.18 3.46
CA ILE A 818 -13.28 29.01 3.00
C ILE A 818 -13.32 29.10 1.48
N GLU A 819 -13.25 30.33 1.00
CA GLU A 819 -13.13 30.65 -0.42
C GLU A 819 -11.67 31.05 -0.70
N TYR A 820 -10.94 30.11 -1.28
CA TYR A 820 -9.55 30.25 -1.65
C TYR A 820 -9.39 30.83 -3.06
N GLU A 821 -8.34 31.62 -3.25
CA GLU A 821 -7.88 32.06 -4.56
C GLU A 821 -6.94 31.00 -5.16
N LYS A 822 -7.26 30.57 -6.38
CA LYS A 822 -6.43 29.68 -7.19
C LYS A 822 -6.58 30.05 -8.66
N ASP A 823 -5.49 30.55 -9.26
CA ASP A 823 -5.39 30.87 -10.69
C ASP A 823 -6.56 31.72 -11.25
N ARG A 824 -6.97 32.76 -10.49
CA ARG A 824 -8.12 33.67 -10.77
C ARG A 824 -9.49 33.04 -10.64
N LYS A 825 -9.58 31.82 -10.09
CA LYS A 825 -10.83 31.15 -9.73
C LYS A 825 -10.96 31.07 -8.22
N VAL A 826 -12.20 31.04 -7.76
CA VAL A 826 -12.53 30.80 -6.36
C VAL A 826 -12.75 29.30 -6.20
N GLU A 827 -11.92 28.67 -5.37
CA GLU A 827 -12.10 27.29 -4.94
C GLU A 827 -12.64 27.27 -3.52
N THR A 828 -13.68 26.47 -3.27
CA THR A 828 -14.33 26.40 -1.96
C THR A 828 -13.96 25.12 -1.24
N ARG A 829 -13.76 25.23 0.07
CA ARG A 829 -13.70 24.11 1.01
C ARG A 829 -14.63 24.38 2.19
N GLU A 830 -15.20 23.33 2.73
CA GLU A 830 -16.16 23.45 3.83
C GLU A 830 -16.06 22.27 4.79
N HIS A 831 -16.24 22.56 6.08
CA HIS A 831 -16.04 21.63 7.18
C HIS A 831 -17.10 21.86 8.27
N GLY A 832 -17.61 20.79 8.86
CA GLY A 832 -18.68 20.84 9.86
C GLY A 832 -20.10 20.87 9.27
N THR A 833 -21.10 21.21 10.08
CA THR A 833 -22.53 21.24 9.70
C THR A 833 -23.12 22.63 9.92
N ILE A 834 -23.81 23.18 8.93
CA ILE A 834 -24.42 24.51 9.04
C ILE A 834 -25.52 24.50 10.12
N ARG A 835 -25.23 25.06 11.29
CA ARG A 835 -26.18 25.24 12.41
C ARG A 835 -25.99 26.59 13.08
N GLY A 836 -27.08 27.34 13.24
CA GLY A 836 -27.06 28.67 13.85
C GLY A 836 -26.81 29.80 12.86
N GLU A 837 -26.30 30.93 13.35
CA GLU A 837 -26.14 32.16 12.56
C GLU A 837 -24.85 32.11 11.72
N LEU A 838 -24.96 32.44 10.42
CA LEU A 838 -23.79 32.59 9.55
C LEU A 838 -23.18 33.98 9.70
N LYS A 839 -21.87 34.02 9.94
CA LYS A 839 -21.06 35.25 9.91
C LYS A 839 -19.99 35.14 8.85
N GLU A 840 -19.78 36.23 8.13
CA GLU A 840 -18.78 36.31 7.07
C GLU A 840 -17.63 37.25 7.45
N PHE A 841 -16.43 36.89 7.04
CA PHE A 841 -15.25 37.72 7.05
C PHE A 841 -14.66 37.74 5.64
N SER A 842 -15.01 38.78 4.88
CA SER A 842 -14.43 39.04 3.58
C SER A 842 -13.05 39.69 3.73
N VAL A 843 -12.13 39.33 2.85
CA VAL A 843 -10.76 39.81 2.79
C VAL A 843 -10.55 40.44 1.42
N ASP A 844 -10.07 41.69 1.36
CA ASP A 844 -9.78 42.39 0.09
C ASP A 844 -8.48 41.87 -0.56
N TYR A 845 -8.48 40.57 -0.89
CA TYR A 845 -7.30 39.89 -1.42
C TYR A 845 -6.99 40.36 -2.85
N PRO A 846 -5.71 40.70 -3.16
CA PRO A 846 -4.50 40.47 -2.38
C PRO A 846 -3.97 41.68 -1.59
N ASN A 847 -4.62 42.84 -1.66
CA ASN A 847 -4.21 44.05 -0.92
C ASN A 847 -4.29 43.82 0.59
N GLU A 848 -5.25 42.99 0.98
CA GLU A 848 -5.42 42.48 2.33
C GLU A 848 -5.31 40.95 2.34
N TYR A 849 -4.62 40.40 3.33
CA TYR A 849 -4.52 38.96 3.55
C TYR A 849 -4.40 38.64 5.04
N ILE A 850 -4.88 37.45 5.42
CA ILE A 850 -4.86 36.98 6.81
C ILE A 850 -3.42 36.60 7.19
N THR A 851 -2.93 37.09 8.31
CA THR A 851 -1.58 36.82 8.85
C THR A 851 -1.60 35.97 10.11
N SER A 852 -2.75 35.89 10.79
CA SER A 852 -2.93 35.00 11.93
C SER A 852 -4.39 34.58 12.10
N VAL A 853 -4.55 33.38 12.67
CA VAL A 853 -5.83 32.79 13.07
C VAL A 853 -5.78 32.53 14.56
N GLY A 854 -6.52 33.33 15.32
CA GLY A 854 -6.72 33.12 16.75
C GLY A 854 -8.11 32.59 17.06
N GLY A 855 -8.39 32.34 18.32
CA GLY A 855 -9.72 31.91 18.76
C GLY A 855 -9.71 31.32 20.16
N SER A 856 -10.80 30.62 20.50
CA SER A 856 -10.87 29.79 21.70
C SER A 856 -11.46 28.43 21.39
N TYR A 857 -11.07 27.44 22.19
CA TYR A 857 -11.71 26.13 22.23
C TYR A 857 -12.06 25.76 23.67
N GLY A 858 -13.00 24.83 23.86
CA GLY A 858 -13.38 24.37 25.18
C GLY A 858 -14.49 23.34 25.16
N HIS A 859 -14.73 22.74 26.33
CA HIS A 859 -15.73 21.69 26.47
C HIS A 859 -17.16 22.24 26.28
N VAL A 860 -17.90 21.68 25.33
CA VAL A 860 -19.30 21.98 25.06
C VAL A 860 -20.15 20.86 25.64
N ARG A 861 -20.95 21.16 26.67
CA ARG A 861 -21.68 20.15 27.45
C ARG A 861 -22.65 19.30 26.63
N TYR A 862 -23.31 19.89 25.63
CA TYR A 862 -24.27 19.16 24.81
C TYR A 862 -23.59 18.12 23.92
N TYR A 863 -22.45 18.46 23.33
CA TYR A 863 -21.70 17.56 22.46
C TYR A 863 -20.75 16.64 23.24
N GLU A 864 -20.62 16.84 24.55
CA GLU A 864 -19.69 16.10 25.44
C GLU A 864 -18.23 16.05 24.93
N THR A 865 -17.83 17.07 24.16
CA THR A 865 -16.48 17.18 23.55
C THR A 865 -15.94 18.62 23.63
N VAL A 866 -14.64 18.74 23.44
CA VAL A 866 -13.96 20.02 23.21
C VAL A 866 -14.17 20.44 21.76
N LEU A 867 -14.70 21.63 21.53
CA LEU A 867 -14.93 22.19 20.20
C LEU A 867 -14.29 23.57 20.07
N ILE A 868 -14.06 24.01 18.83
CA ILE A 868 -13.77 25.42 18.56
C ILE A 868 -14.99 26.25 18.94
N LYS A 869 -14.78 27.17 19.88
CA LYS A 869 -15.85 28.04 20.39
C LYS A 869 -15.86 29.38 19.69
N SER A 870 -14.70 29.88 19.26
CA SER A 870 -14.60 31.12 18.51
C SER A 870 -13.37 31.18 17.62
N LEU A 871 -13.43 32.02 16.58
CA LEU A 871 -12.32 32.35 15.68
C LEU A 871 -12.13 33.87 15.57
N ILE A 872 -10.88 34.28 15.42
CA ILE A 872 -10.46 35.66 15.18
C ILE A 872 -9.44 35.64 14.05
N PHE A 873 -9.61 36.49 13.05
CA PHE A 873 -8.66 36.67 11.97
C PHE A 873 -7.99 38.04 12.08
N LYS A 874 -6.66 38.09 11.97
CA LYS A 874 -5.94 39.35 11.80
C LYS A 874 -5.34 39.39 10.40
N THR A 875 -5.39 40.57 9.78
CA THR A 875 -4.83 40.80 8.45
C THR A 875 -3.59 41.67 8.48
N ASN A 876 -2.85 41.72 7.37
CA ASN A 876 -1.69 42.59 7.17
C ASN A 876 -2.03 44.10 7.28
N THR A 877 -3.30 44.50 7.15
CA THR A 877 -3.76 45.89 7.34
C THR A 877 -4.10 46.21 8.81
N ARG A 878 -3.77 45.29 9.74
CA ARG A 878 -4.19 45.26 11.14
C ARG A 878 -5.69 45.15 11.37
N ARG A 879 -6.50 44.91 10.34
CA ARG A 879 -7.91 44.63 10.55
C ARG A 879 -8.03 43.33 11.32
N THR A 880 -8.68 43.39 12.48
CA THR A 880 -9.02 42.21 13.27
C THR A 880 -10.51 41.96 13.09
N SER A 881 -10.88 40.73 12.76
CA SER A 881 -12.30 40.36 12.72
C SER A 881 -12.93 40.53 14.10
N PRO A 882 -14.25 40.72 14.19
CA PRO A 882 -14.97 40.44 15.43
C PRO A 882 -14.67 39.01 15.92
N VAL A 883 -14.89 38.74 17.21
CA VAL A 883 -14.88 37.37 17.71
C VAL A 883 -16.04 36.63 17.06
N LEU A 884 -15.73 35.69 16.16
CA LEU A 884 -16.71 34.88 15.47
C LEU A 884 -16.98 33.64 16.31
N GLY A 885 -17.94 33.71 17.22
CA GLY A 885 -18.32 32.61 18.10
C GLY A 885 -18.63 33.06 19.52
N ASP A 886 -18.38 32.18 20.49
CA ASP A 886 -18.61 32.44 21.91
C ASP A 886 -17.61 33.47 22.48
N ALA A 887 -18.15 34.50 23.12
CA ALA A 887 -17.37 35.60 23.69
C ALA A 887 -17.83 35.93 25.12
N THR A 888 -16.90 36.37 25.96
CA THR A 888 -17.19 36.86 27.31
C THR A 888 -17.91 38.21 27.25
N ALA A 889 -18.52 38.64 28.36
CA ALA A 889 -19.15 39.96 28.47
C ALA A 889 -18.21 41.14 28.17
N SER A 890 -16.89 40.92 28.22
CA SER A 890 -15.86 41.90 27.85
C SER A 890 -15.43 41.81 26.37
N GLY A 891 -16.07 40.97 25.56
CA GLY A 891 -15.78 40.81 24.12
C GLY A 891 -14.55 39.98 23.77
N LYS A 892 -14.05 39.14 24.70
CA LYS A 892 -12.91 38.23 24.46
C LYS A 892 -13.38 36.81 24.15
N PRO A 893 -12.61 35.98 23.43
CA PRO A 893 -12.91 34.56 23.25
C PRO A 893 -13.25 33.85 24.56
N ALA A 894 -14.39 33.17 24.62
CA ALA A 894 -14.75 32.37 25.79
C ALA A 894 -14.14 30.97 25.68
N GLY A 895 -13.22 30.61 26.57
CA GLY A 895 -12.57 29.28 26.60
C GLY A 895 -11.04 29.36 26.71
N THR A 896 -10.36 28.31 26.27
CA THR A 896 -8.89 28.28 26.16
C THR A 896 -8.49 28.96 24.85
N GLU A 897 -7.78 30.08 24.95
CA GLU A 897 -7.35 30.85 23.78
C GLU A 897 -6.23 30.14 23.01
N PHE A 898 -6.20 30.31 21.69
CA PHE A 898 -5.12 29.88 20.83
C PHE A 898 -4.78 30.92 19.77
N LEU A 899 -3.56 30.81 19.24
CA LEU A 899 -3.06 31.62 18.14
C LEU A 899 -2.25 30.72 17.19
N LEU A 900 -2.60 30.78 15.91
CA LEU A 900 -1.85 30.22 14.78
C LEU A 900 -1.34 31.41 13.97
N GLU A 901 -0.04 31.55 13.86
CA GLU A 901 0.57 32.64 13.11
C GLU A 901 1.70 32.11 12.25
N GLY A 902 1.76 32.62 11.01
CA GLY A 902 2.90 32.41 10.14
C GLY A 902 4.12 33.13 10.68
N LYS A 903 5.31 32.73 10.23
CA LYS A 903 6.51 33.46 10.62
C LYS A 903 6.44 34.86 10.01
N ARG A 904 6.69 35.88 10.82
CA ARG A 904 7.04 37.25 10.37
C ARG A 904 6.05 37.88 9.36
N GLY A 905 4.74 37.64 9.53
CA GLY A 905 3.69 38.31 8.74
C GLY A 905 3.28 37.61 7.43
N GLU A 906 3.67 36.36 7.25
CA GLU A 906 3.23 35.50 6.14
C GLU A 906 1.70 35.42 5.99
N LYS A 907 1.24 35.27 4.74
CA LYS A 907 -0.18 35.12 4.40
C LYS A 907 -0.65 33.70 4.69
N LEU A 908 -1.89 33.56 5.14
CA LEU A 908 -2.59 32.28 5.27
C LEU A 908 -2.83 31.66 3.88
N LEU A 909 -2.40 30.41 3.72
CA LEU A 909 -2.48 29.65 2.47
C LEU A 909 -3.55 28.57 2.48
N GLY A 910 -3.90 28.03 3.65
CA GLY A 910 -4.79 26.87 3.76
C GLY A 910 -5.05 26.48 5.20
N PHE A 911 -6.11 25.70 5.41
CA PHE A 911 -6.48 25.13 6.69
C PHE A 911 -6.37 23.61 6.68
N PHE A 912 -6.04 23.06 7.84
CA PHE A 912 -6.19 21.64 8.15
C PHE A 912 -6.75 21.51 9.55
N GLY A 913 -7.34 20.38 9.93
CA GLY A 913 -8.01 20.30 11.21
C GLY A 913 -8.88 19.08 11.36
N ARG A 914 -9.92 19.22 12.18
CA ARG A 914 -10.88 18.18 12.48
C ARG A 914 -12.28 18.75 12.56
N SER A 915 -13.26 18.08 11.97
CA SER A 915 -14.66 18.50 12.04
C SER A 915 -15.61 17.31 11.94
N GLY A 916 -16.64 17.30 12.78
CA GLY A 916 -17.79 16.40 12.65
C GLY A 916 -19.09 17.18 12.53
N GLN A 917 -19.95 17.04 13.54
CA GLN A 917 -21.18 17.84 13.66
C GLN A 917 -20.89 19.32 13.92
N ALA A 918 -19.70 19.62 14.43
CA ALA A 918 -19.16 20.96 14.68
C ALA A 918 -17.66 20.97 14.35
N LEU A 919 -17.03 22.14 14.40
CA LEU A 919 -15.58 22.28 14.20
C LEU A 919 -14.83 21.89 15.48
N ASP A 920 -14.13 20.76 15.45
CA ASP A 920 -13.43 20.19 16.60
C ASP A 920 -12.06 20.85 16.81
N ALA A 921 -11.23 20.91 15.76
CA ALA A 921 -9.91 21.53 15.82
C ALA A 921 -9.51 22.18 14.50
N ILE A 922 -8.61 23.17 14.58
CA ILE A 922 -8.15 23.93 13.41
C ILE A 922 -6.64 24.23 13.49
N GLY A 923 -5.97 24.07 12.36
CA GLY A 923 -4.58 24.34 12.05
C GLY A 923 -4.47 25.09 10.72
N ALA A 924 -3.34 25.75 10.46
CA ALA A 924 -3.19 26.65 9.33
C ALA A 924 -1.80 26.57 8.68
N TYR A 925 -1.76 26.77 7.37
CA TYR A 925 -0.54 26.92 6.56
C TYR A 925 -0.29 28.39 6.22
N PHE A 926 0.97 28.84 6.24
CA PHE A 926 1.34 30.24 5.96
C PHE A 926 2.50 30.34 4.94
N GLY A 927 2.60 31.44 4.18
CA GLY A 927 3.74 31.74 3.28
C GLY A 927 3.71 33.13 2.59
N PRO A 928 4.64 33.42 1.66
CA PRO A 928 4.81 34.75 1.03
C PRO A 928 3.80 35.08 -0.09
N LEU A 929 3.69 36.36 -0.49
CA LEU A 929 2.73 36.86 -1.50
C LEU A 929 3.19 36.57 -2.93
N GLY A 930 2.31 36.02 -3.79
CA GLY A 930 2.66 35.46 -5.10
C GLY A 930 2.48 33.95 -5.18
N GLY A 931 3.19 33.30 -6.11
CA GLY A 931 3.11 31.88 -6.40
C GLY A 931 3.77 30.97 -5.37
N ILE A 932 3.38 29.69 -5.42
CA ILE A 932 3.89 28.65 -4.51
C ILE A 932 5.02 27.82 -5.12
N LYS A 933 5.55 28.23 -6.28
CA LYS A 933 6.73 27.60 -6.90
C LYS A 933 7.98 28.44 -6.60
N GLY A 934 9.15 27.98 -7.06
CA GLY A 934 10.45 28.63 -6.77
C GLY A 934 11.02 28.26 -5.39
N THR A 935 12.34 28.40 -5.26
CA THR A 935 13.05 28.21 -3.98
C THR A 935 12.80 29.43 -3.10
N PRO A 936 12.31 29.26 -1.87
CA PRO A 936 12.18 30.38 -0.97
C PRO A 936 13.53 31.08 -0.71
N PHE A 937 13.47 32.36 -0.42
CA PHE A 937 14.62 33.14 0.02
C PHE A 937 14.21 34.07 1.14
N ASP A 938 15.14 34.34 2.05
CA ASP A 938 14.96 35.27 3.16
C ASP A 938 16.28 36.01 3.37
N ASP A 939 16.31 37.31 3.09
CA ASP A 939 17.52 38.11 3.27
C ASP A 939 17.84 38.32 4.75
N GLY A 940 16.85 38.18 5.63
CA GLY A 940 16.92 38.57 7.02
C GLY A 940 16.76 40.08 7.21
N VAL A 941 17.08 40.56 8.41
CA VAL A 941 16.88 41.97 8.81
C VAL A 941 18.22 42.73 8.75
N PHE A 942 18.21 43.87 8.06
CA PHE A 942 19.34 44.79 7.89
C PHE A 942 19.01 46.21 8.38
N ASP A 943 20.00 47.11 8.35
CA ASP A 943 19.82 48.49 8.80
C ASP A 943 19.10 49.37 7.75
N GLY A 944 19.10 48.96 6.48
CA GLY A 944 18.33 49.57 5.39
C GLY A 944 18.90 49.29 4.00
N VAL A 945 18.24 49.81 2.97
CA VAL A 945 18.56 49.54 1.56
C VAL A 945 19.28 50.72 0.92
N LYS A 946 20.40 50.45 0.23
CA LYS A 946 21.16 51.42 -0.57
C LYS A 946 20.80 51.39 -2.05
N SER A 947 20.62 50.21 -2.63
CA SER A 947 20.20 50.08 -4.02
C SER A 947 19.45 48.77 -4.26
N ILE A 948 18.57 48.78 -5.26
CA ILE A 948 17.85 47.60 -5.74
C ILE A 948 18.01 47.53 -7.25
N THR A 949 18.48 46.40 -7.77
CA THR A 949 18.49 46.11 -9.20
C THR A 949 17.47 45.01 -9.48
N VAL A 950 16.56 45.26 -10.41
CA VAL A 950 15.50 44.31 -10.81
C VAL A 950 15.68 43.96 -12.28
N GLY A 951 15.70 42.66 -12.57
CA GLY A 951 15.63 42.12 -13.93
C GLY A 951 14.20 41.70 -14.26
N ALA A 952 13.74 42.06 -15.45
CA ALA A 952 12.41 41.68 -15.93
C ALA A 952 12.43 41.30 -17.41
N ASP A 953 11.63 40.30 -17.78
CA ASP A 953 11.37 39.95 -19.18
C ASP A 953 9.92 40.28 -19.58
N GLU A 954 9.46 39.79 -20.74
CA GLU A 954 8.12 40.07 -21.23
C GLU A 954 6.99 39.50 -20.31
N PHE A 955 7.33 38.51 -19.48
CA PHE A 955 6.38 37.72 -18.70
C PHE A 955 6.47 37.98 -17.20
N SER A 956 7.66 38.24 -16.66
CA SER A 956 7.90 38.23 -15.21
C SER A 956 9.11 39.05 -14.77
N ILE A 957 9.16 39.35 -13.47
CA ILE A 957 10.40 39.69 -12.78
C ILE A 957 11.23 38.42 -12.67
N THR A 958 12.43 38.47 -13.22
CA THR A 958 13.33 37.32 -13.30
C THR A 958 14.40 37.36 -12.21
N TYR A 959 14.78 38.55 -11.75
CA TYR A 959 15.94 38.77 -10.88
C TYR A 959 15.75 39.95 -9.95
N ILE A 960 16.24 39.83 -8.72
CA ILE A 960 16.32 40.93 -7.76
C ILE A 960 17.69 40.88 -7.09
N LYS A 961 18.39 42.00 -7.08
CA LYS A 961 19.63 42.21 -6.32
C LYS A 961 19.44 43.40 -5.40
N ILE A 962 19.79 43.25 -4.13
CA ILE A 962 19.68 44.32 -3.15
C ILE A 962 21.02 44.51 -2.44
N GLU A 963 21.40 45.77 -2.31
CA GLU A 963 22.53 46.20 -1.51
C GLU A 963 22.00 46.76 -0.17
N TYR A 964 22.19 45.98 0.88
CA TYR A 964 21.81 46.33 2.25
C TYR A 964 22.97 46.99 3.00
N GLU A 965 22.65 47.91 3.91
CA GLU A 965 23.57 48.37 4.94
C GLU A 965 23.46 47.49 6.18
N LYS A 966 24.61 47.05 6.72
CA LYS A 966 24.70 46.39 8.04
C LYS A 966 25.95 46.84 8.77
N CYS A 967 25.78 47.56 9.88
CA CYS A 967 26.87 47.99 10.77
C CYS A 967 28.04 48.69 10.04
N GLY A 968 27.76 49.57 9.06
CA GLY A 968 28.78 50.30 8.31
C GLY A 968 29.31 49.59 7.05
N LYS A 969 28.79 48.41 6.71
CA LYS A 969 29.20 47.60 5.55
C LYS A 969 28.03 47.36 4.60
N VAL A 970 28.35 47.22 3.31
CA VAL A 970 27.39 46.83 2.28
C VAL A 970 27.35 45.31 2.17
N GLU A 971 26.17 44.72 2.36
CA GLU A 971 25.89 43.32 2.10
C GLU A 971 25.00 43.18 0.87
N ILE A 972 25.37 42.26 -0.03
CA ILE A 972 24.66 42.02 -1.27
C ILE A 972 23.84 40.74 -1.13
N ARG A 973 22.59 40.79 -1.59
CA ARG A 973 21.70 39.62 -1.73
C ARG A 973 21.12 39.60 -3.13
N GLU A 974 20.99 38.41 -3.70
CA GLU A 974 20.58 38.20 -5.09
C GLU A 974 19.64 37.01 -5.17
N HIS A 975 18.51 37.19 -5.88
CA HIS A 975 17.45 36.20 -6.01
C HIS A 975 16.97 36.10 -7.45
N GLY A 976 16.58 34.91 -7.87
CA GLY A 976 16.13 34.64 -9.24
C GLY A 976 17.28 34.50 -10.25
N THR A 977 16.96 34.57 -11.54
CA THR A 977 17.90 34.42 -12.65
C THR A 977 18.09 35.76 -13.37
N ASN A 978 19.32 36.28 -13.37
CA ASN A 978 19.67 37.52 -14.07
C ASN A 978 19.45 37.41 -15.59
N ARG A 979 18.24 37.78 -16.04
CA ARG A 979 17.77 37.68 -17.42
C ARG A 979 16.80 38.82 -17.74
N GLY A 980 16.79 39.30 -18.97
CA GLY A 980 15.86 40.36 -19.40
C GLY A 980 16.44 41.76 -19.20
N GLU A 981 15.57 42.76 -19.17
CA GLU A 981 15.95 44.16 -18.97
C GLU A 981 16.24 44.41 -17.49
N LEU A 982 17.44 44.92 -17.19
CA LEU A 982 17.86 45.29 -15.85
C LEU A 982 17.64 46.77 -15.63
N GLY A 983 17.04 47.11 -14.49
CA GLY A 983 16.97 48.49 -14.02
C GLY A 983 17.39 48.58 -12.55
N THR A 984 18.08 49.67 -12.20
CA THR A 984 18.57 49.91 -10.84
C THR A 984 17.91 51.15 -10.24
N PHE A 985 17.44 51.04 -9.02
CA PHE A 985 16.95 52.13 -8.19
C PHE A 985 17.89 52.33 -7.00
N THR A 986 18.45 53.54 -6.86
CA THR A 986 19.36 53.89 -5.77
C THR A 986 18.63 54.75 -4.74
N VAL A 987 18.88 54.47 -3.46
CA VAL A 987 18.29 55.16 -2.32
C VAL A 987 19.38 55.97 -1.60
N ASP A 988 19.10 57.25 -1.29
CA ASP A 988 20.01 58.14 -0.54
C ASP A 988 20.03 57.77 0.96
N TYR A 989 20.40 56.54 1.28
CA TYR A 989 20.47 56.03 2.66
C TYR A 989 21.63 56.67 3.43
N PRO A 990 21.45 57.09 4.71
CA PRO A 990 20.26 56.93 5.56
C PRO A 990 19.27 58.10 5.51
N LYS A 991 19.45 59.09 4.62
CA LYS A 991 18.57 60.28 4.53
C LYS A 991 17.23 59.99 3.89
N ASP A 992 17.13 58.89 3.17
CA ASP A 992 15.91 58.35 2.58
C ASP A 992 15.91 56.82 2.76
N CYS A 993 14.73 56.23 2.76
CA CYS A 993 14.55 54.80 2.91
C CYS A 993 13.30 54.34 2.16
N ILE A 994 13.27 53.08 1.75
CA ILE A 994 12.08 52.50 1.11
C ILE A 994 11.04 52.24 2.19
N THR A 995 9.79 52.66 1.97
CA THR A 995 8.66 52.49 2.91
C THR A 995 7.52 51.65 2.33
N ALA A 996 7.57 51.34 1.04
CA ALA A 996 6.67 50.37 0.42
C ALA A 996 7.34 49.63 -0.75
N VAL A 997 6.97 48.36 -0.93
CA VAL A 997 7.31 47.50 -2.07
C VAL A 997 6.01 47.12 -2.74
N GLY A 998 5.74 47.64 -3.93
CA GLY A 998 4.54 47.32 -4.69
C GLY A 998 4.86 46.64 -6.02
N GLY A 999 3.83 46.17 -6.71
CA GLY A 999 4.00 45.46 -7.96
C GLY A 999 2.72 44.79 -8.43
N SER A 1000 2.87 43.82 -9.33
CA SER A 1000 1.81 42.88 -9.67
C SER A 1000 2.34 41.47 -9.85
N TYR A 1001 1.44 40.49 -9.78
CA TYR A 1001 1.74 39.09 -10.07
C TYR A 1001 0.65 38.45 -10.92
N ASN A 1002 0.99 37.43 -11.69
CA ASN A 1002 0.06 36.73 -12.57
C ASN A 1002 0.37 35.26 -12.73
N HIS A 1003 -0.68 34.46 -12.94
CA HIS A 1003 -0.52 33.10 -13.45
C HIS A 1003 -0.07 33.15 -14.92
N ILE A 1004 1.08 32.53 -15.20
CA ILE A 1004 1.64 32.40 -16.54
C ILE A 1004 1.36 30.98 -17.02
N PHE A 1005 0.31 30.81 -17.82
CA PHE A 1005 -0.19 29.50 -18.27
C PHE A 1005 0.87 28.62 -18.95
N ASN A 1006 1.84 29.21 -19.66
CA ASN A 1006 2.91 28.44 -20.32
C ASN A 1006 3.90 27.81 -19.33
N TYR A 1007 4.05 28.39 -18.14
CA TYR A 1007 4.88 27.84 -17.05
C TYR A 1007 4.04 27.19 -15.95
N ASP A 1008 2.72 27.23 -16.11
CA ASP A 1008 1.73 26.78 -15.14
C ASP A 1008 2.05 27.27 -13.71
N THR A 1009 2.47 28.53 -13.57
CA THR A 1009 2.90 29.09 -12.28
C THR A 1009 2.54 30.55 -12.14
N THR A 1010 2.36 31.00 -10.90
CA THR A 1010 2.15 32.40 -10.57
C THR A 1010 3.49 33.08 -10.32
N LEU A 1011 3.80 34.12 -11.11
CA LEU A 1011 5.04 34.89 -11.02
C LEU A 1011 4.76 36.35 -10.69
N ILE A 1012 5.69 37.01 -10.00
CA ILE A 1012 5.74 38.47 -9.91
C ILE A 1012 6.00 39.01 -11.33
N THR A 1013 5.15 39.90 -11.81
CA THR A 1013 5.18 40.46 -13.17
C THR A 1013 5.70 41.89 -13.23
N SER A 1014 5.58 42.62 -12.11
CA SER A 1014 6.22 43.91 -11.95
C SER A 1014 6.54 44.24 -10.50
N LEU A 1015 7.49 45.15 -10.29
CA LEU A 1015 7.85 45.72 -8.99
C LEU A 1015 8.08 47.23 -9.08
N TYR A 1016 7.77 47.94 -8.02
CA TYR A 1016 8.14 49.32 -7.78
C TYR A 1016 8.40 49.56 -6.27
N PHE A 1017 9.17 50.59 -5.96
CA PHE A 1017 9.56 50.92 -4.59
C PHE A 1017 9.23 52.37 -4.28
N THR A 1018 8.55 52.63 -3.16
CA THR A 1018 8.24 53.98 -2.70
C THR A 1018 9.11 54.33 -1.50
N THR A 1019 9.65 55.54 -1.47
CA THR A 1019 10.57 56.03 -0.44
C THR A 1019 9.89 56.96 0.56
N SER A 1020 10.53 57.17 1.71
CA SER A 1020 10.07 58.05 2.80
C SER A 1020 9.90 59.52 2.37
N LYS A 1021 10.62 59.95 1.32
CA LYS A 1021 10.48 61.28 0.71
C LYS A 1021 9.38 61.36 -0.35
N GLY A 1022 8.64 60.28 -0.59
CA GLY A 1022 7.55 60.22 -1.57
C GLY A 1022 8.01 60.00 -3.02
N TYR A 1023 9.28 59.64 -3.26
CA TYR A 1023 9.73 59.20 -4.58
C TYR A 1023 9.36 57.74 -4.81
N THR A 1024 8.79 57.44 -5.98
CA THR A 1024 8.54 56.07 -6.45
C THR A 1024 9.53 55.74 -7.55
N SER A 1025 10.12 54.54 -7.51
CA SER A 1025 11.01 54.05 -8.56
C SER A 1025 10.26 53.95 -9.91
N PRO A 1026 10.99 53.87 -11.04
CA PRO A 1026 10.40 53.33 -12.26
C PRO A 1026 9.75 51.96 -11.99
N LEU A 1027 8.70 51.65 -12.73
CA LEU A 1027 8.10 50.31 -12.72
C LEU A 1027 9.06 49.36 -13.42
N PHE A 1028 9.50 48.33 -12.71
CA PHE A 1028 10.25 47.22 -13.28
C PHE A 1028 9.26 46.16 -13.78
N GLY A 1029 9.43 45.67 -15.01
CA GLY A 1029 8.52 44.71 -15.63
C GLY A 1029 7.25 45.35 -16.20
N LYS A 1030 6.17 44.56 -16.34
CA LYS A 1030 4.89 45.01 -16.91
C LYS A 1030 3.74 44.68 -15.98
N THR A 1031 2.88 45.65 -15.71
CA THR A 1031 1.65 45.42 -14.94
C THR A 1031 0.77 44.41 -15.67
N LYS A 1032 0.76 43.18 -15.17
CA LYS A 1032 -0.03 42.07 -15.70
C LYS A 1032 -0.50 41.26 -14.50
N GLY A 1033 -1.81 41.02 -14.40
CA GLY A 1033 -2.37 40.25 -13.29
C GLY A 1033 -2.91 41.13 -12.18
N ILE A 1034 -2.62 40.77 -10.94
CA ILE A 1034 -3.19 41.37 -9.76
C ILE A 1034 -2.13 42.24 -9.09
N ASP A 1035 -2.47 43.50 -8.80
CA ASP A 1035 -1.59 44.46 -8.14
C ASP A 1035 -1.49 44.18 -6.64
N PHE A 1036 -0.36 44.53 -6.04
CA PHE A 1036 -0.14 44.45 -4.59
C PHE A 1036 0.76 45.60 -4.11
N GLU A 1037 0.65 45.91 -2.82
CA GLU A 1037 1.53 46.85 -2.13
C GLU A 1037 1.83 46.36 -0.71
N LEU A 1038 3.11 46.12 -0.41
CA LEU A 1038 3.63 45.78 0.90
C LEU A 1038 4.15 47.06 1.57
N LYS A 1039 3.72 47.35 2.80
CA LYS A 1039 4.13 48.54 3.56
C LYS A 1039 4.16 48.29 5.06
N GLY A 1040 5.07 48.96 5.75
CA GLY A 1040 5.21 48.95 7.20
C GLY A 1040 4.17 49.83 7.90
N GLU A 1041 4.12 49.67 9.21
CA GLU A 1041 3.01 50.07 10.07
C GLU A 1041 2.91 51.59 10.33
N ASN A 1042 3.95 52.38 9.99
CA ASN A 1042 4.02 53.85 10.10
C ASN A 1042 5.04 54.49 9.12
N GLY A 1043 5.14 53.99 7.89
CA GLY A 1043 6.24 54.39 6.99
C GLY A 1043 7.60 53.87 7.49
N GLU A 1044 7.57 52.71 8.15
CA GLU A 1044 8.78 51.99 8.57
C GLU A 1044 9.62 51.63 7.34
N LYS A 1045 10.92 51.49 7.56
CA LYS A 1045 11.88 51.37 6.47
C LYS A 1045 12.06 49.91 6.10
N LEU A 1046 12.13 49.59 4.82
CA LEU A 1046 12.45 48.25 4.33
C LEU A 1046 13.81 47.81 4.90
N LEU A 1047 13.78 46.77 5.74
CA LEU A 1047 14.93 46.16 6.38
C LEU A 1047 15.41 44.92 5.63
N GLY A 1048 14.57 44.32 4.79
CA GLY A 1048 14.90 43.10 4.05
C GLY A 1048 13.73 42.62 3.20
N ILE A 1049 13.99 41.71 2.27
CA ILE A 1049 12.94 41.01 1.53
C ILE A 1049 13.05 39.51 1.76
N TYR A 1050 11.93 38.84 1.61
CA TYR A 1050 11.84 37.39 1.55
C TYR A 1050 10.89 37.03 0.42
N GLY A 1051 10.82 35.78 0.03
CA GLY A 1051 10.01 35.42 -1.13
C GLY A 1051 10.32 34.03 -1.63
N ARG A 1052 10.01 33.79 -2.91
CA ARG A 1052 10.37 32.58 -3.64
C ARG A 1052 10.86 32.98 -5.02
N GLY A 1053 11.98 32.42 -5.44
CA GLY A 1053 12.57 32.69 -6.73
C GLY A 1053 13.34 31.50 -7.27
N GLY A 1054 13.56 31.47 -8.59
CA GLY A 1054 14.30 30.43 -9.30
C GLY A 1054 14.63 30.92 -10.70
N THR A 1055 13.96 30.37 -11.72
CA THR A 1055 14.03 30.93 -13.09
C THR A 1055 13.39 32.31 -13.21
N ALA A 1056 12.47 32.63 -12.29
CA ALA A 1056 11.85 33.94 -12.11
C ALA A 1056 11.53 34.15 -10.63
N ILE A 1057 11.00 35.31 -10.25
CA ILE A 1057 10.50 35.57 -8.89
C ILE A 1057 9.04 35.15 -8.83
N ASP A 1058 8.78 34.08 -8.09
CA ASP A 1058 7.45 33.50 -7.91
C ASP A 1058 6.64 34.26 -6.84
N ALA A 1059 7.30 34.61 -5.73
CA ALA A 1059 6.67 35.31 -4.62
C ALA A 1059 7.62 36.31 -3.95
N ILE A 1060 7.05 37.32 -3.29
CA ILE A 1060 7.78 38.35 -2.56
C ILE A 1060 7.05 38.74 -1.28
N GLY A 1061 7.84 39.09 -0.27
CA GLY A 1061 7.49 39.59 1.04
C GLY A 1061 8.58 40.58 1.48
N ALA A 1062 8.30 41.36 2.51
CA ALA A 1062 9.16 42.45 2.94
C ALA A 1062 9.17 42.59 4.46
N TYR A 1063 10.34 42.85 5.04
CA TYR A 1063 10.50 43.32 6.41
C TYR A 1063 10.52 44.84 6.41
N PHE A 1064 9.60 45.46 7.13
CA PHE A 1064 9.60 46.90 7.39
C PHE A 1064 9.97 47.19 8.84
#